data_AF-A0AAU8SJL9-F1
#
_entry.id   AF-A0AAU8SJL9-F1
#
_cell.length_a   1.000
_cell.length_b   1.000
_cell.length_c   1.000
_cell.angle_alpha   90.00
_cell.angle_beta   90.00
_cell.angle_gamma   90.00
#
_symmetry.space_group_name_H-M   'P 1'
#
loop_
_entity.id
_entity.type
_entity.pdbx_description
1 polymer ?
#
loop_
_entity_poly.entity_id
_entity_poly.type
_entity_poly.pdbx_seq_one_letter_code
_entity_poly.pdbx_strand_id
1 'polypeptide(L)'
;MRPADAGAQTPLTYTTSWIGNTFGFGDGKWVQQNIEAIAIAPDGTVYANAPWDESGAEVSAYRGGDRVAMAGWTHGWGSHGGDAIAVNGAYLYAAMSISNENGLLSGADFPPKGQTWYGLTRRPLSSIKIGAPFASGIGNSWNPAKNSFLRVNVSPSGVDGSVRGIAATDHELYVANTASNLIVVYDANTMRQLRSWRANQPGRIAVDADGSLWVIEGYTAAAGRAIAHYTASGAALPSLAALPPGVLPADLAISPSGQLLIADSGPSQQIYVYAKPAGVPVLSGMLGTRSGIFHAVKGAPGDWRFNGPTGIGFDRGGNLYVSQNGFGPRAPGSALTGEGAVLESYAYASRTLNWRLDGLLFVDGGSIDPDEPNQVFTGSKRFAIDYTKPPGQDWRYAAFTLDRFGFPDDPAFHLPKGVRGEPMLRRVGGRRLLYTIDMYSHYLSVYRFDTATQGQIAIPAGLLSQNPIPGAWPAGQPAYGEWMWRDANGDGKVDASEIVANPATGNTMQNGFWWVDAAGDVWLGSLVSGIRRLPFQGFDAHGNPIYDYASAQMFAMPAPFNRIARVSYQPDSDAMYVAGFTPALPYDPAHWKEQGRVLARYDNWRSGAPELRYAITLPWDMSANPQRTTVGFAVAGNYVFVAELYTAKIDVYDARTGVLAGYMTPGADVGGTSGWVDVYLGISAFQRPTGEYVVLVEDDARAKLLMYRWTP
;
A
#
# COMPACT_ATOMS: atom_id res chain seq x y z
N MET A 1 11.13 -39.00 -12.18
CA MET A 1 11.04 -38.22 -10.94
C MET A 1 11.94 -38.88 -9.91
N ARG A 2 12.98 -38.19 -9.44
CA ARG A 2 13.65 -38.62 -8.20
C ARG A 2 12.79 -38.08 -7.05
N PRO A 3 12.40 -38.90 -6.07
CA PRO A 3 11.93 -38.39 -4.80
C PRO A 3 13.01 -37.46 -4.25
N ALA A 4 12.64 -36.29 -3.75
CA ALA A 4 13.53 -35.60 -2.83
C ALA A 4 13.64 -36.51 -1.61
N ASP A 5 14.76 -37.21 -1.47
CA ASP A 5 15.12 -37.81 -0.18
C ASP A 5 15.03 -36.69 0.84
N ALA A 6 14.26 -36.92 1.90
CA ALA A 6 14.12 -36.03 3.05
C ALA A 6 15.43 -35.99 3.88
N GLY A 7 16.56 -35.72 3.22
CA GLY A 7 17.76 -35.26 3.89
C GLY A 7 17.40 -33.99 4.64
N ALA A 8 17.83 -33.88 5.90
CA ALA A 8 17.59 -32.71 6.72
C ALA A 8 18.02 -31.46 5.93
N GLN A 9 17.06 -30.63 5.52
CA GLN A 9 17.38 -29.36 4.87
C GLN A 9 18.32 -28.61 5.81
N THR A 10 19.44 -28.11 5.29
CA THR A 10 20.41 -27.40 6.11
C THR A 10 20.16 -25.89 5.97
N PRO A 11 20.01 -25.16 7.10
CA PRO A 11 19.93 -23.71 7.04
C PRO A 11 21.22 -23.13 6.45
N LEU A 12 21.09 -22.20 5.52
CA LEU A 12 22.24 -21.51 4.95
C LEU A 12 22.84 -20.52 5.96
N THR A 13 24.07 -20.07 5.72
CA THR A 13 24.66 -18.94 6.48
C THR A 13 24.37 -17.64 5.75
N TYR A 14 23.45 -16.83 6.29
CA TYR A 14 22.99 -15.58 5.68
C TYR A 14 22.75 -14.52 6.75
N THR A 15 22.49 -13.28 6.32
CA THR A 15 22.00 -12.20 7.18
C THR A 15 20.64 -11.71 6.70
N THR A 16 19.81 -11.22 7.63
CA THR A 16 18.50 -10.64 7.32
C THR A 16 18.51 -9.15 7.67
N SER A 17 17.84 -8.36 6.84
CA SER A 17 17.50 -6.96 7.06
C SER A 17 16.10 -6.69 6.48
N TRP A 18 15.68 -5.43 6.43
CA TRP A 18 14.39 -5.02 5.88
C TRP A 18 14.49 -3.67 5.18
N ILE A 19 13.47 -3.31 4.40
CA ILE A 19 13.37 -2.02 3.70
C ILE A 19 11.95 -1.48 3.86
N GLY A 20 11.81 -0.18 4.14
CA GLY A 20 10.53 0.54 3.99
C GLY A 20 9.74 0.79 5.27
N ASN A 21 10.14 0.24 6.42
CA ASN A 21 9.55 0.56 7.72
C ASN A 21 10.63 0.98 8.73
N THR A 22 10.40 2.04 9.50
CA THR A 22 11.36 2.48 10.53
C THR A 22 11.74 1.37 11.50
N PHE A 23 10.83 0.45 11.80
CA PHE A 23 11.11 -0.67 12.69
C PHE A 23 11.12 -2.00 11.95
N GLY A 24 12.12 -2.82 12.27
CA GLY A 24 12.30 -4.14 11.68
C GLY A 24 11.39 -5.21 12.26
N PHE A 25 10.69 -4.97 13.38
CA PHE A 25 9.94 -5.96 14.16
C PHE A 25 10.76 -6.87 15.10
N GLY A 26 12.08 -6.71 15.18
CA GLY A 26 12.91 -7.42 16.17
C GLY A 26 12.52 -7.18 17.63
N ASP A 27 11.92 -6.02 17.94
CA ASP A 27 11.37 -5.65 19.25
C ASP A 27 9.83 -5.64 19.28
N GLY A 28 9.19 -6.21 18.25
CA GLY A 28 7.74 -6.25 18.10
C GLY A 28 7.11 -4.95 17.57
N LYS A 29 7.89 -3.99 17.07
CA LYS A 29 7.39 -2.71 16.53
C LYS A 29 7.36 -2.64 15.00
N TRP A 30 6.40 -1.87 14.47
CA TRP A 30 6.30 -1.41 13.08
C TRP A 30 5.43 -0.16 13.02
N VAL A 31 5.69 0.72 12.06
CA VAL A 31 4.79 1.83 11.70
C VAL A 31 3.69 1.28 10.79
N GLN A 32 2.45 1.75 10.96
CA GLN A 32 1.32 1.33 10.13
C GLN A 32 1.56 1.58 8.63
N GLN A 33 0.92 0.79 7.77
CA GLN A 33 0.95 1.01 6.31
C GLN A 33 0.22 2.29 5.85
N ASN A 34 -0.74 2.77 6.65
CA ASN A 34 -1.53 3.97 6.38
C ASN A 34 -1.78 4.77 7.67
N ILE A 35 -2.03 6.07 7.53
CA ILE A 35 -2.56 6.94 8.58
C ILE A 35 -3.57 7.89 7.93
N GLU A 36 -4.85 7.77 8.29
CA GLU A 36 -5.92 8.66 7.79
C GLU A 36 -6.14 9.87 8.70
N ALA A 37 -5.86 9.74 10.00
CA ALA A 37 -6.02 10.81 10.96
C ALA A 37 -5.09 10.64 12.16
N ILE A 38 -4.73 11.76 12.78
CA ILE A 38 -3.97 11.79 14.03
C ILE A 38 -4.64 12.69 15.05
N ALA A 39 -4.43 12.38 16.33
CA ALA A 39 -4.78 13.23 17.46
C ALA A 39 -3.58 13.33 18.40
N ILE A 40 -3.27 14.55 18.87
CA ILE A 40 -2.06 14.83 19.64
C ILE A 40 -2.44 15.09 21.09
N ALA A 41 -1.87 14.31 22.01
CA ALA A 41 -1.98 14.58 23.43
C ALA A 41 -1.00 15.67 23.88
N PRO A 42 -1.28 16.38 24.99
CA PRO A 42 -0.43 17.45 25.48
C PRO A 42 1.03 17.05 25.74
N ASP A 43 1.30 15.77 26.01
CA ASP A 43 2.63 15.23 26.30
C ASP A 43 3.43 14.80 25.06
N GLY A 44 2.92 15.09 23.86
CA GLY A 44 3.58 14.73 22.59
C GLY A 44 3.27 13.32 22.08
N THR A 45 2.31 12.62 22.69
CA THR A 45 1.81 11.36 22.10
C THR A 45 0.93 11.64 20.90
N VAL A 46 1.27 11.02 19.77
CA VAL A 46 0.46 10.99 18.56
C VAL A 46 -0.33 9.70 18.54
N TYR A 47 -1.65 9.80 18.58
CA TYR A 47 -2.53 8.66 18.31
C TYR A 47 -2.95 8.69 16.85
N ALA A 48 -2.76 7.61 16.13
CA ALA A 48 -3.11 7.48 14.72
C ALA A 48 -4.27 6.50 14.53
N ASN A 49 -5.03 6.71 13.46
CA ASN A 49 -6.04 5.77 13.00
C ASN A 49 -5.90 5.51 11.49
N ALA A 50 -6.19 4.28 11.07
CA ALA A 50 -6.23 3.85 9.69
C ALA A 50 -7.42 2.92 9.46
N PRO A 51 -7.98 2.85 8.25
CA PRO A 51 -9.06 1.91 7.93
C PRO A 51 -8.58 0.45 7.97
N TRP A 52 -7.30 0.22 7.67
CA TRP A 52 -6.67 -1.08 7.62
C TRP A 52 -5.17 -0.99 7.92
N ASP A 53 -4.69 -1.95 8.71
CA ASP A 53 -3.28 -2.33 8.80
C ASP A 53 -3.23 -3.85 8.91
N GLU A 54 -2.43 -4.53 8.10
CA GLU A 54 -2.51 -5.99 7.96
C GLU A 54 -2.24 -6.76 9.26
N SER A 55 -1.32 -6.28 10.09
CA SER A 55 -1.06 -6.87 11.42
C SER A 55 -1.96 -6.30 12.53
N GLY A 56 -3.02 -5.56 12.18
CA GLY A 56 -4.02 -5.04 13.10
C GLY A 56 -3.57 -3.85 13.95
N ALA A 57 -2.66 -3.03 13.41
CA ALA A 57 -2.19 -1.80 14.08
C ALA A 57 -3.05 -0.56 13.84
N GLU A 58 -4.30 -0.69 13.35
CA GLU A 58 -5.10 0.44 12.85
C GLU A 58 -5.12 1.63 13.80
N VAL A 59 -5.20 1.37 15.11
CA VAL A 59 -5.05 2.39 16.15
C VAL A 59 -3.72 2.19 16.88
N SER A 60 -2.78 3.11 16.68
CA SER A 60 -1.47 3.10 17.32
C SER A 60 -1.13 4.43 17.99
N ALA A 61 -0.18 4.39 18.94
CA ALA A 61 0.35 5.54 19.62
C ALA A 61 1.87 5.64 19.42
N TYR A 62 2.34 6.84 19.06
CA TYR A 62 3.73 7.16 18.82
C TYR A 62 4.17 8.31 19.71
N ARG A 63 5.42 8.32 20.18
CA ARG A 63 5.98 9.42 20.97
C ARG A 63 7.49 9.47 20.77
N GLY A 64 8.03 10.65 20.51
CA GLY A 64 9.48 10.86 20.43
C GLY A 64 10.19 10.02 19.36
N GLY A 65 9.51 9.71 18.24
CA GLY A 65 10.07 8.87 17.18
C GLY A 65 10.05 7.37 17.50
N ASP A 66 9.24 6.92 18.47
CA ASP A 66 9.04 5.51 18.79
C ASP A 66 7.54 5.15 18.81
N ARG A 67 7.21 3.87 18.56
CA ARG A 67 5.86 3.35 18.78
C ARG A 67 5.72 2.87 20.22
N VAL A 68 4.87 3.54 20.98
CA VAL A 68 4.70 3.29 22.42
C VAL A 68 3.52 2.36 22.73
N ALA A 69 2.50 2.30 21.87
CA ALA A 69 1.38 1.38 22.04
C ALA A 69 0.63 1.10 20.73
N MET A 70 -0.20 0.06 20.77
CA MET A 70 -1.22 -0.29 19.78
C MET A 70 -2.47 -0.71 20.56
N ALA A 71 -3.67 -0.35 20.07
CA ALA A 71 -4.93 -0.70 20.70
C ALA A 71 -5.32 -2.18 20.50
N GLY A 72 -5.14 -2.72 19.29
CA GLY A 72 -5.64 -4.04 18.92
C GLY A 72 -7.17 -4.15 18.97
N TRP A 73 -7.70 -5.27 18.48
CA TRP A 73 -9.16 -5.49 18.35
C TRP A 73 -9.84 -4.44 17.48
N THR A 74 -9.10 -3.96 16.49
CA THR A 74 -9.52 -3.05 15.42
C THR A 74 -9.44 -3.71 14.05
N HIS A 75 -9.14 -5.01 14.02
CA HIS A 75 -8.84 -5.79 12.83
C HIS A 75 -9.45 -7.19 12.92
N GLY A 76 -9.96 -7.67 11.77
CA GLY A 76 -10.52 -9.01 11.63
C GLY A 76 -11.81 -9.23 12.45
N TRP A 77 -12.43 -10.40 12.26
CA TRP A 77 -13.68 -10.77 12.94
C TRP A 77 -14.76 -9.68 12.80
N GLY A 78 -14.92 -9.15 11.59
CA GLY A 78 -15.82 -8.06 11.25
C GLY A 78 -15.33 -6.66 11.62
N SER A 79 -14.31 -6.52 12.47
CA SER A 79 -13.80 -5.23 12.92
C SER A 79 -12.75 -4.65 11.96
N HIS A 80 -12.89 -3.37 11.65
CA HIS A 80 -11.92 -2.61 10.87
C HIS A 80 -11.70 -1.25 11.53
N GLY A 81 -10.54 -0.63 11.32
CA GLY A 81 -10.27 0.71 11.81
C GLY A 81 -11.10 1.78 11.07
N GLY A 82 -10.64 3.03 11.09
CA GLY A 82 -11.42 4.10 10.50
C GLY A 82 -10.64 5.36 10.17
N ASP A 83 -11.39 6.38 9.76
CA ASP A 83 -10.79 7.55 9.15
C ASP A 83 -10.60 8.72 10.11
N ALA A 84 -10.98 8.62 11.39
CA ALA A 84 -10.97 9.75 12.33
C ALA A 84 -10.55 9.32 13.73
N ILE A 85 -9.94 10.23 14.48
CA ILE A 85 -9.51 10.00 15.85
C ILE A 85 -9.48 11.32 16.64
N ALA A 86 -9.78 11.26 17.94
CA ALA A 86 -9.62 12.36 18.88
C ALA A 86 -9.22 11.83 20.26
N VAL A 87 -8.65 12.70 21.09
CA VAL A 87 -8.33 12.41 22.48
C VAL A 87 -8.75 13.57 23.39
N ASN A 88 -9.04 13.28 24.65
CA ASN A 88 -9.16 14.28 25.72
C ASN A 88 -8.26 13.91 26.91
N GLY A 89 -8.49 14.44 28.12
CA GLY A 89 -7.67 14.12 29.30
C GLY A 89 -7.75 12.66 29.78
N ALA A 90 -8.77 11.89 29.37
CA ALA A 90 -9.03 10.55 29.89
C ALA A 90 -9.10 9.45 28.82
N TYR A 91 -9.61 9.78 27.63
CA TYR A 91 -9.97 8.80 26.61
C TYR A 91 -9.44 9.15 25.22
N LEU A 92 -9.20 8.10 24.45
CA LEU A 92 -9.10 8.08 23.01
C LEU A 92 -10.45 7.65 22.42
N TYR A 93 -10.85 8.32 21.35
CA TYR A 93 -12.02 8.01 20.54
C TYR A 93 -11.56 7.81 19.10
N ALA A 94 -11.66 6.58 18.58
CA ALA A 94 -11.26 6.26 17.21
C ALA A 94 -12.45 5.76 16.42
N ALA A 95 -12.64 6.29 15.20
CA ALA A 95 -13.59 5.75 14.26
C ALA A 95 -13.25 4.29 13.93
N MET A 96 -14.26 3.45 13.83
CA MET A 96 -14.13 2.06 13.40
C MET A 96 -15.42 1.57 12.75
N SER A 97 -15.34 0.41 12.10
CA SER A 97 -16.52 -0.31 11.63
C SER A 97 -16.57 -1.75 12.15
N ILE A 98 -17.79 -2.27 12.30
CA ILE A 98 -18.06 -3.66 12.66
C ILE A 98 -19.03 -4.23 11.62
N SER A 99 -18.59 -5.26 10.91
CA SER A 99 -19.39 -6.08 9.99
C SER A 99 -19.66 -7.44 10.62
N ASN A 100 -20.28 -8.36 9.87
CA ASN A 100 -20.54 -9.71 10.36
C ASN A 100 -19.97 -10.83 9.48
N GLU A 101 -18.93 -10.53 8.70
CA GLU A 101 -18.23 -11.51 7.84
C GLU A 101 -19.19 -12.29 6.93
N ASN A 102 -20.04 -11.56 6.19
CA ASN A 102 -21.05 -12.14 5.30
C ASN A 102 -22.02 -13.12 6.01
N GLY A 103 -22.27 -12.91 7.30
CA GLY A 103 -23.13 -13.74 8.13
C GLY A 103 -22.43 -14.91 8.84
N LEU A 104 -21.09 -14.99 8.78
CA LEU A 104 -20.31 -15.95 9.58
C LEU A 104 -20.29 -15.56 11.07
N LEU A 105 -20.51 -14.29 11.39
CA LEU A 105 -20.62 -13.79 12.76
C LEU A 105 -22.09 -13.44 13.09
N SER A 106 -22.51 -13.73 14.32
CA SER A 106 -23.89 -13.55 14.76
C SER A 106 -23.98 -13.22 16.24
N GLY A 107 -25.14 -12.72 16.68
CA GLY A 107 -25.39 -12.29 18.05
C GLY A 107 -25.40 -10.77 18.20
N ALA A 108 -25.59 -10.30 19.43
CA ALA A 108 -25.78 -8.88 19.73
C ALA A 108 -24.52 -8.01 19.47
N ASP A 109 -23.35 -8.62 19.31
CA ASP A 109 -22.09 -7.94 19.03
C ASP A 109 -21.92 -7.52 17.57
N PHE A 110 -22.75 -8.04 16.66
CA PHE A 110 -22.57 -7.90 15.23
C PHE A 110 -23.83 -7.35 14.54
N PRO A 111 -23.67 -6.61 13.43
CA PRO A 111 -24.81 -6.26 12.59
C PRO A 111 -25.51 -7.50 12.00
N PRO A 112 -26.79 -7.37 11.59
CA PRO A 112 -27.42 -8.33 10.69
C PRO A 112 -26.64 -8.53 9.38
N LYS A 113 -26.84 -9.68 8.73
CA LYS A 113 -26.23 -9.97 7.43
C LYS A 113 -26.58 -8.90 6.41
N GLY A 114 -25.56 -8.47 5.65
CA GLY A 114 -25.69 -7.42 4.64
C GLY A 114 -25.68 -6.00 5.22
N GLN A 115 -25.33 -5.84 6.50
CA GLN A 115 -25.13 -4.54 7.13
C GLN A 115 -23.74 -4.40 7.74
N THR A 116 -23.30 -3.15 7.84
CA THR A 116 -22.08 -2.74 8.54
C THR A 116 -22.45 -1.60 9.50
N TRP A 117 -21.98 -1.69 10.74
CA TRP A 117 -22.04 -0.60 11.70
C TRP A 117 -20.80 0.27 11.57
N TYR A 118 -20.98 1.58 11.53
CA TYR A 118 -19.88 2.55 11.60
C TYR A 118 -20.06 3.41 12.85
N GLY A 119 -18.96 3.73 13.52
CA GLY A 119 -19.04 4.39 14.81
C GLY A 119 -17.67 4.60 15.43
N LEU A 120 -17.62 4.66 16.75
CA LEU A 120 -16.42 5.02 17.51
C LEU A 120 -16.10 3.97 18.58
N THR A 121 -14.86 3.52 18.67
CA THR A 121 -14.36 2.86 19.89
C THR A 121 -13.82 3.88 20.87
N ARG A 122 -14.12 3.69 22.16
CA ARG A 122 -13.55 4.49 23.25
C ARG A 122 -12.56 3.66 24.08
N ARG A 123 -11.36 4.20 24.28
CA ARG A 123 -10.25 3.55 24.99
C ARG A 123 -9.70 4.50 26.07
N PRO A 124 -9.32 4.04 27.27
CA PRO A 124 -8.67 4.91 28.25
C PRO A 124 -7.23 5.21 27.81
N LEU A 125 -6.75 6.44 28.01
CA LEU A 125 -5.37 6.80 27.67
C LEU A 125 -4.33 6.08 28.53
N SER A 126 -4.70 5.65 29.73
CA SER A 126 -3.87 4.81 30.59
C SER A 126 -3.54 3.45 29.96
N SER A 127 -4.39 2.95 29.06
CA SER A 127 -4.09 1.79 28.22
C SER A 127 -5.05 1.70 27.04
N ILE A 128 -4.58 2.04 25.85
CA ILE A 128 -5.42 1.97 24.64
C ILE A 128 -5.77 0.53 24.24
N LYS A 129 -5.15 -0.47 24.86
CA LYS A 129 -5.37 -1.90 24.62
C LYS A 129 -6.74 -2.42 25.07
N ILE A 130 -7.37 -1.71 26.00
CA ILE A 130 -8.65 -2.10 26.60
C ILE A 130 -9.75 -1.10 26.26
N GLY A 131 -10.99 -1.56 26.24
CA GLY A 131 -12.16 -0.71 26.08
C GLY A 131 -12.45 0.10 27.34
N ALA A 132 -13.14 1.23 27.17
CA ALA A 132 -13.79 1.97 28.26
C ALA A 132 -15.32 1.87 28.10
N PRO A 133 -15.96 0.84 28.68
CA PRO A 133 -17.38 0.57 28.46
C PRO A 133 -18.30 1.70 28.92
N PHE A 134 -19.49 1.78 28.33
CA PHE A 134 -20.55 2.72 28.72
C PHE A 134 -21.93 2.09 28.51
N ALA A 135 -22.98 2.72 29.07
CA ALA A 135 -24.31 2.11 29.15
C ALA A 135 -24.92 1.71 27.79
N SER A 136 -24.70 2.51 26.75
CA SER A 136 -25.14 2.23 25.37
C SER A 136 -24.08 1.54 24.50
N GLY A 137 -22.93 1.20 25.08
CA GLY A 137 -21.81 0.62 24.35
C GLY A 137 -22.09 -0.84 24.00
N ILE A 138 -21.75 -1.21 22.77
CA ILE A 138 -22.01 -2.54 22.20
C ILE A 138 -20.76 -3.11 21.56
N GLY A 139 -20.85 -4.32 21.02
CA GLY A 139 -19.81 -4.97 20.23
C GLY A 139 -18.62 -5.44 21.06
N ASN A 140 -17.78 -6.27 20.43
CA ASN A 140 -16.51 -6.72 20.99
C ASN A 140 -16.63 -7.44 22.35
N SER A 141 -17.80 -8.00 22.72
CA SER A 141 -18.01 -8.57 24.06
C SER A 141 -17.06 -9.71 24.40
N TRP A 142 -16.45 -10.33 23.39
CA TRP A 142 -15.50 -11.44 23.49
C TRP A 142 -14.04 -11.00 23.70
N ASN A 143 -13.72 -9.71 23.66
CA ASN A 143 -12.35 -9.21 23.79
C ASN A 143 -12.22 -8.05 24.80
N PRO A 144 -10.99 -7.61 25.14
CA PRO A 144 -10.76 -6.51 26.09
C PRO A 144 -11.40 -5.17 25.71
N ALA A 145 -11.85 -4.97 24.47
CA ALA A 145 -12.56 -3.78 23.98
C ALA A 145 -14.09 -3.81 24.18
N LYS A 146 -14.61 -4.82 24.88
CA LYS A 146 -16.04 -5.06 25.07
C LYS A 146 -16.86 -3.82 25.42
N ASN A 147 -18.07 -3.73 24.84
CA ASN A 147 -19.09 -2.72 25.15
C ASN A 147 -18.58 -1.28 25.11
N SER A 148 -17.59 -1.02 24.26
CA SER A 148 -16.92 0.28 24.15
C SER A 148 -17.06 0.90 22.76
N PHE A 149 -17.97 0.36 21.93
CA PHE A 149 -18.29 0.90 20.62
C PHE A 149 -19.62 1.67 20.64
N LEU A 150 -19.58 2.92 20.18
CA LEU A 150 -20.75 3.77 19.94
C LEU A 150 -21.12 3.66 18.47
N ARG A 151 -22.29 3.06 18.19
CA ARG A 151 -22.82 2.99 16.83
C ARG A 151 -23.37 4.34 16.39
N VAL A 152 -22.86 4.88 15.28
CA VAL A 152 -23.28 6.16 14.70
C VAL A 152 -24.14 5.93 13.45
N ASN A 153 -23.69 5.04 12.55
CA ASN A 153 -24.40 4.70 11.32
C ASN A 153 -24.62 3.18 11.20
N VAL A 154 -25.70 2.81 10.52
CA VAL A 154 -25.95 1.47 10.00
C VAL A 154 -26.08 1.60 8.51
N SER A 155 -25.20 0.95 7.76
CA SER A 155 -25.20 1.00 6.29
C SER A 155 -25.35 -0.40 5.71
N PRO A 156 -25.91 -0.55 4.50
CA PRO A 156 -25.75 -1.77 3.72
C PRO A 156 -24.26 -2.11 3.53
N SER A 157 -23.91 -3.39 3.49
CA SER A 157 -22.54 -3.81 3.22
C SER A 157 -22.06 -3.26 1.87
N GLY A 158 -20.84 -2.73 1.84
CA GLY A 158 -20.27 -2.05 0.66
C GLY A 158 -20.68 -0.57 0.52
N VAL A 159 -21.62 -0.08 1.33
CA VAL A 159 -21.96 1.35 1.40
C VAL A 159 -21.17 2.00 2.54
N ASP A 160 -20.40 3.02 2.20
CA ASP A 160 -19.57 3.75 3.15
C ASP A 160 -20.41 4.60 4.12
N GLY A 161 -20.32 4.28 5.41
CA GLY A 161 -20.93 5.04 6.50
C GLY A 161 -19.91 5.62 7.49
N SER A 162 -18.64 5.70 7.09
CA SER A 162 -17.52 6.04 7.96
C SER A 162 -17.69 7.43 8.60
N VAL A 163 -17.30 7.54 9.87
CA VAL A 163 -17.18 8.83 10.55
C VAL A 163 -15.93 9.55 10.05
N ARG A 164 -16.08 10.77 9.52
CA ARG A 164 -14.98 11.51 8.86
C ARG A 164 -14.36 12.63 9.70
N GLY A 165 -14.80 12.81 10.93
CA GLY A 165 -14.20 13.78 11.84
C GLY A 165 -14.69 13.60 13.27
N ILE A 166 -13.77 13.79 14.20
CA ILE A 166 -14.03 13.71 15.64
C ILE A 166 -13.20 14.82 16.29
N ALA A 167 -13.77 15.51 17.27
CA ALA A 167 -13.01 16.33 18.20
C ALA A 167 -13.56 16.16 19.61
N ALA A 168 -12.73 16.32 20.63
CA ALA A 168 -13.12 16.10 22.01
C ALA A 168 -12.61 17.20 22.93
N THR A 169 -13.45 17.58 23.89
CA THR A 169 -13.04 18.22 25.14
C THR A 169 -13.16 17.19 26.27
N ASP A 170 -12.87 17.59 27.51
CA ASP A 170 -13.08 16.71 28.67
C ASP A 170 -14.57 16.41 28.96
N HIS A 171 -15.49 17.18 28.37
CA HIS A 171 -16.93 17.06 28.61
C HIS A 171 -17.73 16.66 27.36
N GLU A 172 -17.29 17.05 26.17
CA GLU A 172 -18.06 16.89 24.94
C GLU A 172 -17.23 16.23 23.83
N LEU A 173 -17.89 15.36 23.07
CA LEU A 173 -17.36 14.67 21.91
C LEU A 173 -18.18 15.08 20.68
N TYR A 174 -17.55 15.79 19.76
CA TYR A 174 -18.15 16.22 18.49
C TYR A 174 -17.84 15.19 17.41
N VAL A 175 -18.86 14.74 16.70
CA VAL A 175 -18.77 13.68 15.70
C VAL A 175 -19.37 14.16 14.39
N ALA A 176 -18.56 14.21 13.34
CA ALA A 176 -19.01 14.51 11.99
C ALA A 176 -19.63 13.26 11.35
N ASN A 177 -20.95 13.17 11.39
CA ASN A 177 -21.71 12.15 10.66
C ASN A 177 -21.95 12.62 9.22
N THR A 178 -20.94 12.40 8.39
CA THR A 178 -20.91 12.83 6.99
C THR A 178 -22.07 12.26 6.17
N ALA A 179 -22.41 10.99 6.37
CA ALA A 179 -23.50 10.31 5.65
C ALA A 179 -24.89 10.92 5.94
N SER A 180 -25.07 11.50 7.13
CA SER A 180 -26.34 12.10 7.54
C SER A 180 -26.38 13.63 7.47
N ASN A 181 -25.30 14.30 7.02
CA ASN A 181 -25.17 15.76 7.04
C ASN A 181 -25.41 16.35 8.45
N LEU A 182 -24.80 15.74 9.46
CA LEU A 182 -24.95 16.14 10.86
C LEU A 182 -23.61 16.23 11.57
N ILE A 183 -23.48 17.24 12.44
CA ILE A 183 -22.58 17.16 13.58
C ILE A 183 -23.41 16.70 14.77
N VAL A 184 -22.96 15.63 15.43
CA VAL A 184 -23.61 15.07 16.61
C VAL A 184 -22.67 15.25 17.80
N VAL A 185 -23.21 15.76 18.91
CA VAL A 185 -22.46 15.99 20.14
C VAL A 185 -22.90 14.99 21.18
N TYR A 186 -21.93 14.27 21.73
CA TYR A 186 -22.10 13.36 22.85
C TYR A 186 -21.42 13.92 24.08
N ASP A 187 -21.89 13.51 25.26
CA ASP A 187 -21.14 13.64 26.49
C ASP A 187 -19.93 12.71 26.41
N ALA A 188 -18.72 13.24 26.61
CA ALA A 188 -17.47 12.51 26.41
C ALA A 188 -17.31 11.31 27.37
N ASN A 189 -17.97 11.37 28.54
CA ASN A 189 -17.81 10.40 29.63
C ASN A 189 -18.91 9.32 29.63
N THR A 190 -20.12 9.67 29.23
CA THR A 190 -21.27 8.75 29.22
C THR A 190 -21.63 8.28 27.82
N MET A 191 -21.10 8.95 26.78
CA MET A 191 -21.43 8.73 25.36
C MET A 191 -22.92 8.96 25.04
N ARG A 192 -23.66 9.64 25.92
CA ARG A 192 -25.06 10.01 25.66
C ARG A 192 -25.09 11.19 24.70
N GLN A 193 -25.92 11.11 23.67
CA GLN A 193 -26.14 12.24 22.78
C GLN A 193 -26.70 13.43 23.57
N LEU A 194 -26.10 14.60 23.40
CA LEU A 194 -26.50 15.86 24.00
C LEU A 194 -27.32 16.69 23.02
N ARG A 195 -26.83 16.82 21.78
CA ARG A 195 -27.42 17.64 20.72
C ARG A 195 -26.89 17.27 19.35
N SER A 196 -27.48 17.82 18.31
CA SER A 196 -26.97 17.76 16.94
C SER A 196 -27.47 18.95 16.12
N TRP A 197 -26.78 19.24 15.02
CA TRP A 197 -27.21 20.23 14.03
C TRP A 197 -26.78 19.82 12.63
N ARG A 198 -27.36 20.47 11.61
CA ARG A 198 -27.03 20.22 10.21
C ARG A 198 -25.72 20.90 9.82
N ALA A 199 -24.90 20.15 9.10
CA ALA A 199 -23.70 20.63 8.42
C ALA A 199 -23.58 19.88 7.10
N ASN A 200 -23.09 20.52 6.04
CA ASN A 200 -22.99 19.92 4.72
C ASN A 200 -21.80 18.95 4.65
N GLN A 201 -22.07 17.64 4.58
CA GLN A 201 -21.08 16.57 4.51
C GLN A 201 -19.87 16.85 5.42
N PRO A 202 -20.08 17.03 6.74
CA PRO A 202 -19.02 17.47 7.64
C PRO A 202 -17.92 16.42 7.70
N GLY A 203 -16.68 16.89 7.78
CA GLY A 203 -15.47 16.11 7.94
C GLY A 203 -14.71 16.49 9.21
N ARG A 204 -13.40 16.71 9.09
CA ARG A 204 -12.52 17.06 10.22
C ARG A 204 -13.05 18.25 11.02
N ILE A 205 -12.87 18.17 12.34
CA ILE A 205 -13.33 19.16 13.31
C ILE A 205 -12.11 19.56 14.16
N ALA A 206 -11.90 20.85 14.35
CA ALA A 206 -10.99 21.39 15.37
C ALA A 206 -11.76 22.21 16.39
N VAL A 207 -11.48 21.99 17.68
CA VAL A 207 -12.02 22.81 18.78
C VAL A 207 -11.07 23.98 19.02
N ASP A 208 -11.62 25.19 19.05
CA ASP A 208 -10.87 26.41 19.33
C ASP A 208 -10.79 26.70 20.83
N ALA A 209 -9.91 27.63 21.23
CA ALA A 209 -9.66 27.97 22.62
C ALA A 209 -10.88 28.57 23.34
N ASP A 210 -11.82 29.17 22.60
CA ASP A 210 -13.10 29.69 23.12
C ASP A 210 -14.22 28.62 23.13
N GLY A 211 -13.90 27.39 22.70
CA GLY A 211 -14.85 26.28 22.59
C GLY A 211 -15.67 26.27 21.29
N SER A 212 -15.43 27.20 20.35
CA SER A 212 -16.00 27.14 19.02
C SER A 212 -15.41 25.99 18.19
N LEU A 213 -16.03 25.69 17.05
CA LEU A 213 -15.68 24.57 16.19
C LEU A 213 -15.38 25.06 14.77
N TRP A 214 -14.21 24.69 14.27
CA TRP A 214 -13.88 24.77 12.85
C TRP A 214 -14.12 23.42 12.20
N VAL A 215 -14.82 23.40 11.07
CA VAL A 215 -15.27 22.17 10.42
C VAL A 215 -15.01 22.24 8.92
N ILE A 216 -14.45 21.17 8.35
CA ILE A 216 -14.41 21.01 6.89
C ILE A 216 -15.79 20.53 6.42
N GLU A 217 -16.44 21.30 5.54
CA GLU A 217 -17.70 20.92 4.88
C GLU A 217 -17.48 20.50 3.42
N GLY A 218 -18.40 19.70 2.89
CA GLY A 218 -18.28 19.09 1.56
C GLY A 218 -17.19 18.03 1.50
N TYR A 219 -16.88 17.37 2.63
CA TYR A 219 -15.66 16.56 2.80
C TYR A 219 -15.51 15.42 1.79
N THR A 220 -16.61 14.89 1.27
CA THR A 220 -16.61 13.82 0.26
C THR A 220 -16.34 14.33 -1.16
N ALA A 221 -16.37 15.64 -1.39
CA ALA A 221 -16.10 16.21 -2.70
C ALA A 221 -14.60 16.16 -3.03
N ALA A 222 -14.30 15.90 -4.29
CA ALA A 222 -12.94 15.91 -4.83
C ALA A 222 -12.35 17.33 -4.95
N ALA A 223 -13.20 18.37 -4.93
CA ALA A 223 -12.81 19.77 -4.96
C ALA A 223 -13.89 20.64 -4.29
N GLY A 224 -13.55 21.89 -3.97
CA GLY A 224 -14.53 22.88 -3.50
C GLY A 224 -15.01 22.71 -2.05
N ARG A 225 -14.24 22.01 -1.20
CA ARG A 225 -14.52 21.92 0.24
C ARG A 225 -14.45 23.30 0.89
N ALA A 226 -15.25 23.53 1.92
CA ALA A 226 -15.32 24.79 2.66
C ALA A 226 -14.91 24.63 4.12
N ILE A 227 -14.58 25.75 4.77
CA ILE A 227 -14.27 25.77 6.21
C ILE A 227 -15.35 26.56 6.94
N ALA A 228 -16.23 25.84 7.62
CA ALA A 228 -17.31 26.40 8.42
C ALA A 228 -16.87 26.62 9.87
N HIS A 229 -17.53 27.57 10.54
CA HIS A 229 -17.28 27.94 11.93
C HIS A 229 -18.60 27.93 12.71
N TYR A 230 -18.63 27.25 13.85
CA TYR A 230 -19.81 27.13 14.69
C TYR A 230 -19.48 27.43 16.16
N THR A 231 -20.47 27.91 16.90
CA THR A 231 -20.44 27.83 18.36
C THR A 231 -20.48 26.37 18.80
N ALA A 232 -20.12 26.08 20.07
CA ALA A 232 -20.28 24.75 20.66
C ALA A 232 -21.73 24.22 20.58
N SER A 233 -22.73 25.11 20.52
CA SER A 233 -24.15 24.77 20.39
C SER A 233 -24.64 24.62 18.95
N GLY A 234 -23.81 24.88 17.94
CA GLY A 234 -24.13 24.71 16.53
C GLY A 234 -24.65 25.95 15.82
N ALA A 235 -24.60 27.12 16.44
CA ALA A 235 -24.93 28.38 15.74
C ALA A 235 -23.77 28.77 14.82
N ALA A 236 -24.07 29.14 13.58
CA ALA A 236 -23.06 29.56 12.62
C ALA A 236 -22.36 30.85 13.07
N LEU A 237 -21.04 30.88 12.92
CA LEU A 237 -20.16 32.03 13.14
C LEU A 237 -19.55 32.47 11.80
N PRO A 238 -18.92 33.67 11.75
CA PRO A 238 -18.14 34.08 10.58
C PRO A 238 -17.14 32.99 10.19
N SER A 239 -17.40 32.40 9.03
CA SER A 239 -16.62 31.30 8.44
C SER A 239 -15.56 31.85 7.49
N LEU A 240 -14.68 30.98 6.98
CA LEU A 240 -13.66 31.43 6.03
C LEU A 240 -14.31 31.78 4.69
N ALA A 241 -14.00 32.97 4.14
CA ALA A 241 -14.66 33.46 2.93
C ALA A 241 -14.38 32.58 1.69
N ALA A 242 -13.12 32.19 1.48
CA ALA A 242 -12.72 31.25 0.43
C ALA A 242 -11.33 30.67 0.73
N LEU A 243 -11.09 29.46 0.25
CA LEU A 243 -9.76 28.87 0.17
C LEU A 243 -9.08 29.27 -1.15
N PRO A 244 -7.74 29.34 -1.19
CA PRO A 244 -7.01 29.52 -2.45
C PRO A 244 -7.39 28.44 -3.48
N PRO A 245 -7.39 28.76 -4.79
CA PRO A 245 -7.73 27.80 -5.83
C PRO A 245 -6.88 26.53 -5.76
N GLY A 246 -7.52 25.37 -5.91
CA GLY A 246 -6.87 24.06 -5.89
C GLY A 246 -6.60 23.49 -4.50
N VAL A 247 -6.85 24.24 -3.42
CA VAL A 247 -6.74 23.72 -2.06
C VAL A 247 -7.84 22.69 -1.79
N LEU A 248 -7.42 21.50 -1.34
CA LEU A 248 -8.27 20.43 -0.88
C LEU A 248 -7.98 20.21 0.62
N PRO A 249 -8.72 20.89 1.52
CA PRO A 249 -8.48 20.80 2.95
C PRO A 249 -8.68 19.37 3.44
N ALA A 250 -7.68 18.86 4.14
CA ALA A 250 -7.60 17.48 4.62
C ALA A 250 -7.69 17.38 6.14
N ASP A 251 -7.19 18.39 6.87
CA ASP A 251 -7.32 18.48 8.32
C ASP A 251 -7.15 19.92 8.84
N LEU A 252 -7.56 20.14 10.09
CA LEU A 252 -7.57 21.44 10.78
C LEU A 252 -6.88 21.32 12.14
N ALA A 253 -6.08 22.33 12.50
CA ALA A 253 -5.52 22.45 13.85
C ALA A 253 -5.48 23.89 14.33
N ILE A 254 -5.49 24.09 15.64
CA ILE A 254 -5.23 25.38 16.27
C ILE A 254 -3.80 25.35 16.83
N SER A 255 -2.97 26.28 16.36
CA SER A 255 -1.61 26.44 16.89
C SER A 255 -1.63 27.01 18.31
N PRO A 256 -0.53 26.86 19.09
CA PRO A 256 -0.43 27.45 20.44
C PRO A 256 -0.62 28.97 20.49
N SER A 257 -0.34 29.68 19.39
CA SER A 257 -0.60 31.12 19.24
C SER A 257 -2.04 31.47 18.86
N GLY A 258 -2.91 30.46 18.72
CA GLY A 258 -4.31 30.62 18.35
C GLY A 258 -4.57 30.77 16.85
N GLN A 259 -3.58 30.57 15.97
CA GLN A 259 -3.82 30.58 14.52
C GLN A 259 -4.53 29.29 14.08
N LEU A 260 -5.43 29.40 13.10
CA LEU A 260 -6.06 28.25 12.42
C LEU A 260 -5.14 27.74 11.31
N LEU A 261 -4.82 26.46 11.34
CA LEU A 261 -4.01 25.78 10.32
C LEU A 261 -4.90 24.82 9.52
N ILE A 262 -4.64 24.76 8.22
CA ILE A 262 -5.36 23.91 7.27
C ILE A 262 -4.35 23.12 6.46
N ALA A 263 -4.34 21.79 6.62
CA ALA A 263 -3.54 20.91 5.77
C ALA A 263 -4.19 20.77 4.39
N ASP A 264 -3.42 20.96 3.32
CA ASP A 264 -3.86 20.83 1.93
C ASP A 264 -3.35 19.52 1.31
N SER A 265 -4.28 18.70 0.81
CA SER A 265 -3.96 17.50 0.03
C SER A 265 -4.17 17.67 -1.47
N GLY A 266 -4.47 18.89 -1.92
CA GLY A 266 -4.47 19.32 -3.32
C GLY A 266 -3.06 19.65 -3.83
N PRO A 267 -2.90 20.17 -5.06
CA PRO A 267 -1.59 20.28 -5.72
C PRO A 267 -0.52 21.10 -4.99
N SER A 268 -0.88 21.92 -4.00
CA SER A 268 0.11 22.70 -3.23
C SER A 268 0.81 21.86 -2.17
N GLN A 269 0.12 20.88 -1.56
CA GLN A 269 0.68 19.98 -0.52
C GLN A 269 1.31 20.77 0.65
N GLN A 270 0.67 21.86 1.08
CA GLN A 270 1.16 22.77 2.12
C GLN A 270 0.19 22.89 3.29
N ILE A 271 0.62 23.54 4.37
CA ILE A 271 -0.25 23.90 5.48
C ILE A 271 -0.50 25.41 5.45
N TYR A 272 -1.75 25.83 5.27
CA TYR A 272 -2.15 27.23 5.24
C TYR A 272 -2.39 27.74 6.65
N VAL A 273 -1.86 28.92 6.98
CA VAL A 273 -1.90 29.50 8.33
C VAL A 273 -2.75 30.76 8.33
N TYR A 274 -3.85 30.76 9.08
CA TYR A 274 -4.78 31.87 9.19
C TYR A 274 -4.69 32.55 10.55
N ALA A 275 -4.44 33.86 10.54
CA ALA A 275 -4.63 34.70 11.71
C ALA A 275 -6.12 34.89 11.96
N LYS A 276 -6.53 34.96 13.23
CA LYS A 276 -7.92 35.14 13.64
C LYS A 276 -8.10 36.50 14.34
N PRO A 277 -8.08 37.64 13.61
CA PRO A 277 -8.49 38.91 14.18
C PRO A 277 -9.99 38.83 14.57
N ALA A 278 -10.49 39.80 15.34
CA ALA A 278 -11.93 39.88 15.62
C ALA A 278 -12.72 39.92 14.30
N GLY A 279 -13.41 38.82 13.95
CA GLY A 279 -14.11 38.65 12.68
C GLY A 279 -13.66 37.42 11.88
N VAL A 280 -13.49 37.58 10.56
CA VAL A 280 -13.17 36.50 9.62
C VAL A 280 -11.67 36.19 9.63
N PRO A 281 -11.25 34.92 9.69
CA PRO A 281 -9.82 34.57 9.60
C PRO A 281 -9.18 35.03 8.29
N VAL A 282 -7.92 35.46 8.36
CA VAL A 282 -7.16 35.98 7.21
C VAL A 282 -5.90 35.16 7.01
N LEU A 283 -5.61 34.78 5.77
CA LEU A 283 -4.40 34.03 5.42
C LEU A 283 -3.17 34.88 5.79
N SER A 284 -2.32 34.31 6.65
CA SER A 284 -1.14 34.97 7.22
C SER A 284 0.18 34.32 6.83
N GLY A 285 0.14 33.07 6.34
CA GLY A 285 1.33 32.36 5.90
C GLY A 285 1.03 30.97 5.36
N MET A 286 2.08 30.31 4.89
CA MET A 286 2.07 28.92 4.45
C MET A 286 3.31 28.21 5.00
N LEU A 287 3.16 26.95 5.36
CA LEU A 287 4.23 26.05 5.80
C LEU A 287 4.32 24.89 4.82
N GLY A 288 5.49 24.26 4.75
CA GLY A 288 5.75 23.27 3.71
C GLY A 288 6.32 23.89 2.43
N THR A 289 6.98 23.06 1.64
CA THR A 289 7.46 23.37 0.30
C THR A 289 6.28 23.32 -0.66
N ARG A 290 6.10 24.34 -1.49
CA ARG A 290 5.03 24.36 -2.50
C ARG A 290 5.19 23.20 -3.49
N SER A 291 4.10 22.47 -3.71
CA SER A 291 4.04 21.19 -4.44
C SER A 291 4.65 20.01 -3.69
N GLY A 292 5.02 20.17 -2.42
CA GLY A 292 5.44 19.09 -1.53
C GLY A 292 6.56 18.24 -2.13
N ILE A 293 6.34 16.92 -2.17
CA ILE A 293 7.28 15.97 -2.77
C ILE A 293 7.52 16.18 -4.28
N PHE A 294 6.60 16.87 -4.97
CA PHE A 294 6.68 17.20 -6.40
C PHE A 294 7.44 18.52 -6.68
N HIS A 295 8.05 19.14 -5.66
CA HIS A 295 8.81 20.38 -5.84
C HIS A 295 10.19 20.18 -6.48
N ALA A 296 10.52 20.94 -7.52
CA ALA A 296 11.83 20.92 -8.20
C ALA A 296 12.23 19.51 -8.68
N VAL A 297 13.05 18.79 -7.91
CA VAL A 297 13.30 17.36 -8.14
C VAL A 297 12.10 16.56 -7.66
N LYS A 298 11.13 16.36 -8.55
CA LYS A 298 9.90 15.63 -8.25
C LYS A 298 10.19 14.25 -7.66
N GLY A 299 9.38 13.83 -6.70
CA GLY A 299 9.46 12.52 -6.07
C GLY A 299 10.55 12.40 -4.99
N ALA A 300 11.43 13.38 -4.82
CA ALA A 300 12.44 13.33 -3.77
C ALA A 300 11.82 13.63 -2.38
N PRO A 301 11.91 12.71 -1.39
CA PRO A 301 11.45 12.98 -0.04
C PRO A 301 12.36 13.99 0.66
N GLY A 302 11.84 14.64 1.70
CA GLY A 302 12.62 15.57 2.51
C GLY A 302 11.75 16.37 3.46
N ASP A 303 12.40 17.12 4.34
CA ASP A 303 11.73 17.94 5.33
C ASP A 303 10.85 18.97 4.65
N TRP A 304 9.64 19.16 5.19
CA TRP A 304 8.62 20.05 4.64
C TRP A 304 8.18 19.72 3.20
N ARG A 305 8.52 18.54 2.65
CA ARG A 305 8.10 18.10 1.30
C ARG A 305 6.98 17.08 1.41
N PHE A 306 5.80 17.54 1.80
CA PHE A 306 4.70 16.63 2.11
C PHE A 306 4.15 15.90 0.88
N ASN A 307 3.57 14.71 1.08
CA ASN A 307 2.88 13.93 0.07
C ASN A 307 1.60 13.28 0.62
N GLY A 308 0.45 13.81 0.21
CA GLY A 308 -0.86 13.42 0.71
C GLY A 308 -0.99 13.61 2.22
N PRO A 309 -0.89 14.84 2.75
CA PRO A 309 -1.21 15.10 4.15
C PRO A 309 -2.58 14.51 4.54
N THR A 310 -2.69 13.97 5.75
CA THR A 310 -3.95 13.39 6.25
C THR A 310 -4.38 13.96 7.60
N GLY A 311 -3.42 14.45 8.39
CA GLY A 311 -3.70 15.00 9.72
C GLY A 311 -2.59 15.93 10.21
N ILE A 312 -2.96 16.92 11.02
CA ILE A 312 -2.06 17.87 11.67
C ILE A 312 -2.47 18.13 13.12
N GLY A 313 -1.50 18.43 13.98
CA GLY A 313 -1.81 18.82 15.36
C GLY A 313 -0.60 19.31 16.15
N PHE A 314 -0.84 19.79 17.37
CA PHE A 314 0.18 20.34 18.24
C PHE A 314 0.19 19.68 19.62
N ASP A 315 1.37 19.53 20.19
CA ASP A 315 1.51 19.23 21.62
C ASP A 315 1.66 20.52 22.45
N ARG A 316 1.75 20.37 23.78
CA ARG A 316 1.95 21.51 24.70
C ARG A 316 3.33 22.15 24.57
N GLY A 317 4.32 21.41 24.06
CA GLY A 317 5.67 21.93 23.79
C GLY A 317 5.75 22.82 22.55
N GLY A 318 4.66 22.89 21.76
CA GLY A 318 4.63 23.63 20.51
C GLY A 318 5.29 22.89 19.34
N ASN A 319 5.36 21.56 19.40
CA ASN A 319 5.75 20.76 18.24
C ASN A 319 4.53 20.56 17.32
N LEU A 320 4.72 20.74 16.02
CA LEU A 320 3.76 20.41 14.98
C LEU A 320 3.96 18.96 14.56
N TYR A 321 2.88 18.21 14.44
CA TYR A 321 2.86 16.85 13.91
C TYR A 321 2.11 16.83 12.57
N VAL A 322 2.60 16.05 11.61
CA VAL A 322 2.00 15.93 10.28
C VAL A 322 2.00 14.45 9.87
N SER A 323 0.83 13.89 9.60
CA SER A 323 0.70 12.56 8.99
C SER A 323 0.43 12.66 7.49
N GLN A 324 0.93 11.69 6.75
CA GLN A 324 0.91 11.60 5.30
C GLN A 324 0.68 10.17 4.88
N ASN A 325 0.03 9.95 3.74
CA ASN A 325 -0.18 8.61 3.17
C ASN A 325 0.06 8.52 1.65
N GLY A 326 0.66 9.56 1.05
CA GLY A 326 0.91 9.62 -0.39
C GLY A 326 -0.28 9.98 -1.28
N PHE A 327 -1.51 10.00 -0.74
CA PHE A 327 -2.73 10.28 -1.50
C PHE A 327 -3.58 11.42 -0.92
N GLY A 328 -3.68 11.49 0.40
CA GLY A 328 -4.61 12.32 1.17
C GLY A 328 -5.76 11.50 1.76
N PRO A 329 -6.74 12.15 2.39
CA PRO A 329 -7.85 11.44 3.03
C PRO A 329 -8.65 10.56 2.07
N ARG A 330 -8.97 9.34 2.52
CA ARG A 330 -9.68 8.32 1.74
C ARG A 330 -11.03 8.81 1.21
N ALA A 331 -11.21 8.70 -0.11
CA ALA A 331 -12.47 9.04 -0.78
C ALA A 331 -13.65 8.13 -0.33
N PRO A 332 -14.91 8.56 -0.50
CA PRO A 332 -16.08 7.74 -0.18
C PRO A 332 -16.09 6.42 -0.94
N GLY A 333 -16.37 5.32 -0.23
CA GLY A 333 -16.45 3.98 -0.83
C GLY A 333 -15.13 3.42 -1.34
N SER A 334 -14.02 4.13 -1.13
CA SER A 334 -12.71 3.67 -1.55
C SER A 334 -12.18 2.57 -0.63
N ALA A 335 -11.62 1.52 -1.23
CA ALA A 335 -10.86 0.47 -0.54
C ALA A 335 -9.36 0.80 -0.43
N LEU A 336 -8.93 2.01 -0.82
CA LEU A 336 -7.54 2.43 -0.75
C LEU A 336 -7.02 2.36 0.69
N THR A 337 -5.83 1.79 0.84
CA THR A 337 -5.09 1.70 2.10
C THR A 337 -3.84 2.59 2.08
N GLY A 338 -3.91 3.71 1.34
CA GLY A 338 -2.79 4.64 1.18
C GLY A 338 -1.67 4.13 0.27
N GLU A 339 -0.66 4.97 0.05
CA GLU A 339 0.58 4.68 -0.70
C GLU A 339 1.79 4.66 0.25
N GLY A 340 1.58 4.26 1.51
CA GLY A 340 2.59 4.26 2.57
C GLY A 340 2.49 5.47 3.50
N ALA A 341 2.60 5.24 4.80
CA ALA A 341 2.51 6.26 5.84
C ALA A 341 3.86 6.94 6.11
N VAL A 342 3.81 8.26 6.30
CA VAL A 342 4.90 9.06 6.87
C VAL A 342 4.33 9.92 8.00
N LEU A 343 4.90 9.82 9.20
CA LEU A 343 4.54 10.64 10.35
C LEU A 343 5.75 11.47 10.80
N GLU A 344 5.59 12.77 10.85
CA GLU A 344 6.67 13.72 11.15
C GLU A 344 6.33 14.60 12.35
N SER A 345 7.35 14.99 13.09
CA SER A 345 7.28 16.02 14.12
C SER A 345 8.29 17.13 13.83
N TYR A 346 7.87 18.38 13.98
CA TYR A 346 8.70 19.57 13.79
C TYR A 346 8.59 20.48 15.02
N ALA A 347 9.71 21.04 15.47
CA ALA A 347 9.68 22.18 16.36
C ALA A 347 9.11 23.39 15.60
N TYR A 348 7.90 23.83 15.95
CA TYR A 348 7.14 24.79 15.12
C TYR A 348 7.84 26.14 14.97
N ALA A 349 8.47 26.63 16.04
CA ALA A 349 9.13 27.93 16.06
C ALA A 349 10.39 27.97 15.18
N SER A 350 11.27 26.96 15.29
CA SER A 350 12.52 26.87 14.52
C SER A 350 12.33 26.21 13.16
N ARG A 351 11.21 25.53 12.94
CA ARG A 351 10.88 24.71 11.76
C ARG A 351 11.85 23.55 11.52
N THR A 352 12.52 23.08 12.56
CA THR A 352 13.46 21.95 12.50
C THR A 352 12.70 20.63 12.68
N LEU A 353 13.03 19.62 11.88
CA LEU A 353 12.53 18.26 12.08
C LEU A 353 13.02 17.74 13.44
N ASN A 354 12.10 17.21 14.25
CA ASN A 354 12.41 16.47 15.47
C ASN A 354 12.67 15.00 15.14
N TRP A 355 11.73 14.36 14.45
CA TRP A 355 11.79 12.95 14.05
C TRP A 355 10.81 12.66 12.90
N ARG A 356 11.06 11.56 12.17
CA ARG A 356 10.22 11.01 11.11
C ARG A 356 10.07 9.50 11.32
N LEU A 357 8.87 8.99 11.07
CA LEU A 357 8.52 7.57 11.07
C LEU A 357 7.93 7.20 9.71
N ASP A 358 8.35 6.06 9.18
CA ASP A 358 8.05 5.57 7.82
C ASP A 358 7.42 4.17 7.92
N GLY A 359 6.30 3.95 7.22
CA GLY A 359 5.67 2.65 6.99
C GLY A 359 5.18 2.59 5.55
N LEU A 360 6.09 2.30 4.62
CA LEU A 360 5.98 2.78 3.23
C LEU A 360 5.39 1.77 2.24
N LEU A 361 5.30 0.50 2.62
CA LEU A 361 4.98 -0.60 1.69
C LEU A 361 3.71 -1.30 2.13
N PHE A 362 2.98 -1.89 1.20
CA PHE A 362 1.89 -2.83 1.47
C PHE A 362 1.53 -3.55 0.18
N VAL A 363 1.50 -4.89 0.21
CA VAL A 363 1.29 -5.70 -1.00
C VAL A 363 2.31 -5.30 -2.07
N ASP A 364 3.58 -5.16 -1.66
CA ASP A 364 4.68 -4.62 -2.45
C ASP A 364 5.80 -5.66 -2.54
N GLY A 365 6.28 -5.92 -3.75
CA GLY A 365 7.54 -6.57 -4.06
C GLY A 365 8.68 -5.56 -4.24
N GLY A 366 9.90 -6.08 -4.40
CA GLY A 366 11.09 -5.25 -4.64
C GLY A 366 11.87 -5.72 -5.87
N SER A 367 12.53 -4.80 -6.57
CA SER A 367 13.41 -5.11 -7.70
C SER A 367 14.67 -4.26 -7.64
N ILE A 368 15.84 -4.89 -7.70
CA ILE A 368 17.13 -4.21 -7.71
C ILE A 368 17.41 -3.68 -9.11
N ASP A 369 17.98 -2.47 -9.20
CA ASP A 369 18.51 -1.94 -10.46
C ASP A 369 19.79 -2.68 -10.86
N PRO A 370 19.81 -3.38 -12.01
CA PRO A 370 20.97 -4.18 -12.38
C PRO A 370 22.22 -3.34 -12.66
N ASP A 371 22.07 -2.08 -13.07
CA ASP A 371 23.20 -1.17 -13.30
C ASP A 371 23.57 -0.37 -12.03
N GLU A 372 22.65 -0.26 -11.08
CA GLU A 372 22.86 0.43 -9.80
C GLU A 372 22.42 -0.48 -8.63
N PRO A 373 23.20 -1.53 -8.28
CA PRO A 373 22.74 -2.58 -7.35
C PRO A 373 22.41 -2.12 -5.93
N ASN A 374 22.69 -0.85 -5.61
CA ASN A 374 22.30 -0.22 -4.36
C ASN A 374 20.95 0.53 -4.46
N GLN A 375 20.21 0.40 -5.55
CA GLN A 375 18.87 0.96 -5.73
C GLN A 375 17.84 -0.16 -5.79
N VAL A 376 16.83 -0.09 -4.93
CA VAL A 376 15.68 -1.00 -4.90
C VAL A 376 14.44 -0.21 -5.27
N PHE A 377 13.72 -0.65 -6.29
CA PHE A 377 12.42 -0.11 -6.66
C PHE A 377 11.32 -1.02 -6.13
N THR A 378 10.21 -0.43 -5.68
CA THR A 378 8.94 -1.11 -5.37
C THR A 378 7.86 -0.67 -6.35
N GLY A 379 6.59 -0.99 -6.09
CA GLY A 379 5.47 -0.50 -6.90
C GLY A 379 5.51 1.02 -7.07
N SER A 380 5.69 1.80 -6.01
CA SER A 380 5.64 3.28 -6.08
C SER A 380 6.81 4.01 -5.41
N LYS A 381 7.85 3.29 -4.98
CA LYS A 381 8.99 3.86 -4.25
C LYS A 381 10.34 3.41 -4.81
N ARG A 382 11.37 4.16 -4.44
CA ARG A 382 12.77 3.77 -4.58
C ARG A 382 13.49 3.93 -3.25
N PHE A 383 14.31 2.97 -2.92
CA PHE A 383 15.19 2.94 -1.76
C PHE A 383 16.64 2.87 -2.20
N ALA A 384 17.51 3.58 -1.48
CA ALA A 384 18.94 3.44 -1.65
C ALA A 384 19.50 2.62 -0.49
N ILE A 385 20.36 1.65 -0.80
CA ILE A 385 20.92 0.68 0.13
C ILE A 385 22.40 0.98 0.37
N ASP A 386 22.83 0.93 1.63
CA ASP A 386 24.23 0.92 2.03
C ASP A 386 24.55 -0.41 2.71
N TYR A 387 25.02 -1.37 1.90
CA TYR A 387 25.32 -2.73 2.35
C TYR A 387 26.42 -2.83 3.41
N THR A 388 27.12 -1.73 3.74
CA THR A 388 28.14 -1.67 4.79
C THR A 388 27.55 -1.39 6.17
N LYS A 389 26.28 -0.97 6.25
CA LYS A 389 25.59 -0.64 7.49
C LYS A 389 24.86 -1.86 8.07
N PRO A 390 24.62 -1.88 9.39
CA PRO A 390 23.82 -2.92 10.01
C PRO A 390 22.34 -2.82 9.60
N PRO A 391 21.56 -3.91 9.78
CA PRO A 391 20.12 -3.92 9.52
C PRO A 391 19.38 -2.73 10.15
N GLY A 392 18.48 -2.12 9.38
CA GLY A 392 17.70 -0.95 9.80
C GLY A 392 18.41 0.39 9.66
N GLN A 393 19.70 0.38 9.32
CA GLN A 393 20.48 1.57 8.96
C GLN A 393 21.04 1.48 7.53
N ASP A 394 20.78 0.36 6.86
CA ASP A 394 21.29 -0.02 5.55
C ASP A 394 20.39 0.40 4.40
N TRP A 395 19.29 1.12 4.66
CA TRP A 395 18.42 1.66 3.63
C TRP A 395 17.99 3.09 3.94
N ARG A 396 17.60 3.83 2.90
CA ARG A 396 16.92 5.12 3.00
C ARG A 396 15.82 5.25 1.97
N TYR A 397 14.73 5.91 2.32
CA TYR A 397 13.68 6.29 1.38
C TYR A 397 14.22 7.35 0.41
N ALA A 398 14.39 7.00 -0.86
CA ALA A 398 15.11 7.81 -1.84
C ALA A 398 14.19 8.48 -2.86
N ALA A 399 13.02 7.90 -3.17
CA ALA A 399 12.03 8.52 -4.03
C ALA A 399 10.62 7.93 -3.88
N PHE A 400 9.61 8.78 -4.08
CA PHE A 400 8.25 8.41 -4.48
C PHE A 400 8.12 8.57 -6.00
N THR A 401 7.55 7.60 -6.70
CA THR A 401 7.57 7.57 -8.17
C THR A 401 6.22 7.84 -8.83
N LEU A 402 5.14 7.97 -8.06
CA LEU A 402 3.81 8.29 -8.59
C LEU A 402 3.53 9.80 -8.51
N ASP A 403 3.00 10.40 -9.57
CA ASP A 403 2.59 11.82 -9.60
C ASP A 403 1.13 11.92 -10.03
N ARG A 404 0.21 11.83 -9.06
CA ARG A 404 -1.24 11.88 -9.30
C ARG A 404 -1.73 13.21 -9.89
N PHE A 405 -0.91 14.26 -9.86
CA PHE A 405 -1.25 15.56 -10.42
C PHE A 405 -0.70 15.72 -11.84
N GLY A 406 0.50 15.21 -12.11
CA GLY A 406 1.11 15.20 -13.44
C GLY A 406 0.53 14.14 -14.38
N PHE A 407 0.21 12.96 -13.83
CA PHE A 407 -0.27 11.78 -14.57
C PHE A 407 -1.54 11.20 -13.92
N PRO A 408 -2.69 11.91 -13.96
CA PRO A 408 -3.93 11.43 -13.36
C PRO A 408 -4.50 10.16 -14.03
N ASP A 409 -4.09 9.88 -15.27
CA ASP A 409 -4.43 8.66 -16.02
C ASP A 409 -3.37 7.55 -15.88
N ASP A 410 -2.44 7.66 -14.92
CA ASP A 410 -1.53 6.54 -14.62
C ASP A 410 -2.35 5.29 -14.23
N PRO A 411 -2.14 4.13 -14.90
CA PRO A 411 -2.85 2.90 -14.56
C PRO A 411 -2.88 2.57 -13.07
N ALA A 412 -1.83 2.92 -12.32
CA ALA A 412 -1.75 2.70 -10.88
C ALA A 412 -2.96 3.22 -10.08
N PHE A 413 -3.63 4.28 -10.55
CA PHE A 413 -4.79 4.87 -9.87
C PHE A 413 -6.14 4.29 -10.31
N HIS A 414 -6.15 3.46 -11.35
CA HIS A 414 -7.37 2.95 -11.99
C HIS A 414 -7.47 1.42 -11.97
N LEU A 415 -6.36 0.73 -11.67
CA LEU A 415 -6.36 -0.72 -11.54
C LEU A 415 -7.11 -1.18 -10.27
N PRO A 416 -7.80 -2.34 -10.32
CA PRO A 416 -8.43 -2.94 -9.15
C PRO A 416 -7.45 -3.10 -7.99
N LYS A 417 -7.95 -2.97 -6.74
CA LYS A 417 -7.16 -3.00 -5.48
C LYS A 417 -6.24 -1.79 -5.25
N GLY A 418 -5.96 -0.96 -6.25
CA GLY A 418 -5.26 0.32 -6.08
C GLY A 418 -3.84 0.17 -5.54
N VAL A 419 -3.13 -0.90 -5.93
CA VAL A 419 -1.72 -1.15 -5.62
C VAL A 419 -0.94 -1.40 -6.91
N ARG A 420 0.24 -0.80 -7.05
CA ARG A 420 1.18 -1.01 -8.17
C ARG A 420 2.13 -2.20 -7.94
N GLY A 421 1.85 -3.00 -6.91
CA GLY A 421 2.78 -3.65 -5.99
C GLY A 421 4.01 -4.43 -6.47
N GLU A 422 4.12 -4.90 -7.71
CA GLU A 422 5.15 -5.90 -8.05
C GLU A 422 6.08 -5.47 -9.19
N PRO A 423 7.27 -4.94 -8.87
CA PRO A 423 8.17 -4.37 -9.86
C PRO A 423 9.08 -5.41 -10.55
N MET A 424 9.38 -5.13 -11.82
CA MET A 424 10.46 -5.71 -12.60
C MET A 424 11.26 -4.56 -13.23
N LEU A 425 12.40 -4.20 -12.65
CA LEU A 425 13.27 -3.19 -13.23
C LEU A 425 14.15 -3.79 -14.33
N ARG A 426 14.25 -3.13 -15.48
CA ARG A 426 15.07 -3.57 -16.61
C ARG A 426 15.94 -2.42 -17.14
N ARG A 427 17.13 -2.79 -17.64
CA ARG A 427 18.07 -1.91 -18.33
C ARG A 427 18.19 -2.35 -19.78
N VAL A 428 17.40 -1.72 -20.66
CA VAL A 428 17.28 -2.12 -22.07
C VAL A 428 17.77 -0.97 -22.95
N GLY A 429 18.76 -1.23 -23.81
CA GLY A 429 19.36 -0.19 -24.66
C GLY A 429 19.90 1.01 -23.88
N GLY A 430 20.44 0.79 -22.69
CA GLY A 430 20.95 1.83 -21.78
C GLY A 430 19.86 2.63 -21.04
N ARG A 431 18.58 2.30 -21.20
CA ARG A 431 17.45 2.98 -20.55
C ARG A 431 16.94 2.17 -19.36
N ARG A 432 16.58 2.86 -18.28
CA ARG A 432 15.86 2.29 -17.15
C ARG A 432 14.37 2.23 -17.48
N LEU A 433 13.79 1.04 -17.40
CA LEU A 433 12.36 0.79 -17.48
C LEU A 433 11.90 0.12 -16.20
N LEU A 434 10.73 0.52 -15.72
CA LEU A 434 10.03 -0.15 -14.63
C LEU A 434 8.77 -0.76 -15.20
N TYR A 435 8.65 -2.08 -15.08
CA TYR A 435 7.42 -2.81 -15.34
C TYR A 435 6.80 -3.18 -14.01
N THR A 436 5.48 -3.13 -13.89
CA THR A 436 4.80 -3.53 -12.66
C THR A 436 3.59 -4.38 -12.97
N ILE A 437 3.35 -5.41 -12.17
CA ILE A 437 2.12 -6.19 -12.22
C ILE A 437 1.23 -5.88 -11.00
N ASP A 438 -0.08 -6.07 -11.14
CA ASP A 438 -0.99 -6.11 -10.00
C ASP A 438 -0.83 -7.43 -9.24
N MET A 439 -1.39 -7.49 -8.02
CA MET A 439 -1.37 -8.64 -7.09
C MET A 439 -1.59 -10.01 -7.73
N TYR A 440 -2.37 -10.06 -8.81
CA TYR A 440 -2.78 -11.28 -9.48
C TYR A 440 -2.26 -11.42 -10.92
N SER A 441 -1.38 -10.52 -11.34
CA SER A 441 -0.76 -10.49 -12.67
C SER A 441 -1.74 -10.38 -13.85
N HIS A 442 -2.89 -9.72 -13.70
CA HIS A 442 -3.78 -9.43 -14.85
C HIS A 442 -3.27 -8.29 -15.72
N TYR A 443 -2.60 -7.32 -15.12
CA TYR A 443 -2.20 -6.06 -15.75
C TYR A 443 -0.68 -5.91 -15.66
N LEU A 444 -0.04 -5.54 -16.76
CA LEU A 444 1.38 -5.20 -16.83
C LEU A 444 1.53 -3.75 -17.25
N SER A 445 1.79 -2.87 -16.29
CA SER A 445 2.04 -1.46 -16.53
C SER A 445 3.52 -1.23 -16.85
N VAL A 446 3.79 -0.32 -17.77
CA VAL A 446 5.13 -0.01 -18.28
C VAL A 446 5.44 1.44 -18.03
N TYR A 447 6.65 1.71 -17.52
CA TYR A 447 7.08 3.04 -17.17
C TYR A 447 8.50 3.32 -17.62
N ARG A 448 8.73 4.54 -18.11
CA ARG A 448 10.05 5.09 -18.41
C ARG A 448 10.44 6.16 -17.40
N PHE A 449 11.71 6.56 -17.42
CA PHE A 449 12.21 7.65 -16.60
C PHE A 449 12.90 8.70 -17.45
N ASP A 450 12.60 9.96 -17.17
CA ASP A 450 13.38 11.12 -17.62
C ASP A 450 13.72 11.96 -16.40
N THR A 451 14.92 11.76 -15.86
CA THR A 451 15.34 12.42 -14.63
C THR A 451 15.58 13.92 -14.80
N ALA A 452 15.80 14.39 -16.04
CA ALA A 452 16.03 15.80 -16.32
C ALA A 452 14.72 16.60 -16.25
N THR A 453 13.61 16.02 -16.70
CA THR A 453 12.31 16.72 -16.75
C THR A 453 11.33 16.28 -15.68
N GLN A 454 11.37 15.01 -15.24
CA GLN A 454 10.42 14.43 -14.29
C GLN A 454 11.05 14.01 -12.96
N GLY A 455 12.34 14.30 -12.72
CA GLY A 455 13.00 13.98 -11.46
C GLY A 455 12.99 12.47 -11.19
N GLN A 456 12.27 12.04 -10.16
CA GLN A 456 12.17 10.62 -9.77
C GLN A 456 10.85 9.95 -10.20
N ILE A 457 9.96 10.68 -10.89
CA ILE A 457 8.66 10.16 -11.28
C ILE A 457 8.80 9.13 -12.40
N ALA A 458 8.08 8.01 -12.23
CA ALA A 458 7.91 7.01 -13.27
C ALA A 458 6.84 7.51 -14.23
N ILE A 459 7.19 7.68 -15.50
CA ILE A 459 6.30 8.22 -16.52
C ILE A 459 5.54 7.04 -17.15
N PRO A 460 4.19 7.00 -17.10
CA PRO A 460 3.42 5.96 -17.79
C PRO A 460 3.79 5.90 -19.27
N ALA A 461 4.14 4.71 -19.75
CA ALA A 461 4.63 4.47 -21.10
C ALA A 461 3.78 3.43 -21.87
N GLY A 462 3.10 2.57 -21.13
CA GLY A 462 2.23 1.55 -21.70
C GLY A 462 1.53 0.70 -20.65
N LEU A 463 0.60 -0.13 -21.11
CA LEU A 463 -0.16 -1.06 -20.31
C LEU A 463 -0.52 -2.26 -21.18
N LEU A 464 -0.26 -3.47 -20.72
CA LEU A 464 -0.77 -4.70 -21.32
C LEU A 464 -1.77 -5.32 -20.37
N SER A 465 -2.98 -5.58 -20.86
CA SER A 465 -4.07 -6.10 -20.07
C SER A 465 -4.57 -7.42 -20.62
N GLN A 466 -4.73 -8.41 -19.74
CA GLN A 466 -5.30 -9.69 -20.14
C GLN A 466 -6.82 -9.62 -20.38
N ASN A 467 -7.49 -8.60 -19.82
CA ASN A 467 -8.95 -8.41 -19.90
C ASN A 467 -9.33 -6.92 -19.85
N PRO A 468 -10.57 -6.53 -20.17
CA PRO A 468 -11.04 -5.18 -19.88
C PRO A 468 -10.96 -4.86 -18.38
N ILE A 469 -10.50 -3.66 -18.04
CA ILE A 469 -10.45 -3.15 -16.68
C ILE A 469 -11.87 -2.80 -16.24
N PRO A 470 -12.35 -3.32 -15.08
CA PRO A 470 -13.65 -2.98 -14.57
C PRO A 470 -13.83 -1.48 -14.34
N GLY A 471 -14.97 -0.94 -14.75
CA GLY A 471 -15.29 0.48 -14.60
C GLY A 471 -15.37 1.21 -15.93
N ALA A 472 -15.17 2.52 -15.90
CA ALA A 472 -15.26 3.38 -17.08
C ALA A 472 -13.87 3.76 -17.66
N TRP A 473 -12.78 3.40 -16.98
CA TRP A 473 -11.42 3.73 -17.38
C TRP A 473 -10.66 2.51 -17.92
N PRO A 474 -9.83 2.67 -18.97
CA PRO A 474 -9.75 3.88 -19.80
C PRO A 474 -10.94 3.93 -20.76
N ALA A 475 -11.28 5.14 -21.21
CA ALA A 475 -12.23 5.29 -22.29
C ALA A 475 -11.65 4.65 -23.57
N GLY A 476 -12.46 3.85 -24.27
CA GLY A 476 -12.05 3.23 -25.54
C GLY A 476 -11.35 1.86 -25.43
N GLN A 477 -11.15 1.31 -24.22
CA GLN A 477 -10.75 -0.10 -24.09
C GLN A 477 -11.79 -1.03 -24.74
N PRO A 478 -11.38 -2.20 -25.26
CA PRO A 478 -12.33 -3.15 -25.84
C PRO A 478 -13.29 -3.72 -24.78
N ALA A 479 -14.45 -4.18 -25.23
CA ALA A 479 -15.45 -4.79 -24.36
C ALA A 479 -15.08 -6.21 -23.89
N TYR A 480 -14.10 -6.84 -24.51
CA TYR A 480 -13.63 -8.18 -24.21
C TYR A 480 -12.19 -8.39 -24.70
N GLY A 481 -11.53 -9.42 -24.18
CA GLY A 481 -10.23 -9.86 -24.65
C GLY A 481 -9.06 -9.00 -24.19
N GLU A 482 -7.87 -9.41 -24.60
CA GLU A 482 -6.63 -8.72 -24.26
C GLU A 482 -6.46 -7.45 -25.08
N TRP A 483 -5.74 -6.49 -24.51
CA TRP A 483 -5.41 -5.24 -25.20
C TRP A 483 -4.14 -4.65 -24.64
N MET A 484 -3.56 -3.73 -25.41
CA MET A 484 -2.43 -2.92 -24.97
C MET A 484 -2.68 -1.45 -25.26
N TRP A 485 -2.15 -0.60 -24.40
CA TRP A 485 -1.95 0.82 -24.65
C TRP A 485 -0.46 1.11 -24.69
N ARG A 486 -0.06 2.03 -25.56
CA ARG A 486 1.28 2.60 -25.61
C ARG A 486 1.16 4.11 -25.77
N ASP A 487 1.85 4.86 -24.92
CA ASP A 487 1.94 6.33 -24.94
C ASP A 487 2.62 6.81 -26.23
N ALA A 488 1.93 6.82 -27.36
CA ALA A 488 2.54 7.08 -28.67
C ALA A 488 2.88 8.56 -28.87
N ASN A 489 2.19 9.45 -28.16
CA ASN A 489 2.40 10.90 -28.21
C ASN A 489 3.35 11.45 -27.11
N GLY A 490 3.69 10.63 -26.10
CA GLY A 490 4.67 10.98 -25.06
C GLY A 490 4.12 11.74 -23.85
N ASP A 491 2.80 11.95 -23.75
CA ASP A 491 2.15 12.73 -22.69
C ASP A 491 1.78 11.93 -21.43
N GLY A 492 1.91 10.61 -21.49
CA GLY A 492 1.67 9.70 -20.37
C GLY A 492 0.20 9.55 -20.00
N LYS A 493 -0.72 9.85 -20.92
CA LYS A 493 -2.17 9.68 -20.74
C LYS A 493 -2.71 8.61 -21.65
N VAL A 494 -3.68 7.85 -21.15
CA VAL A 494 -4.32 6.81 -21.95
C VAL A 494 -5.34 7.42 -22.90
N ASP A 495 -5.03 7.43 -24.20
CA ASP A 495 -5.95 7.85 -25.25
C ASP A 495 -6.51 6.64 -26.01
N ALA A 496 -7.79 6.69 -26.38
CA ALA A 496 -8.47 5.62 -27.11
C ALA A 496 -7.80 5.31 -28.47
N SER A 497 -7.20 6.30 -29.12
CA SER A 497 -6.49 6.14 -30.40
C SER A 497 -5.15 5.39 -30.27
N GLU A 498 -4.66 5.22 -29.05
CA GLU A 498 -3.42 4.53 -28.71
C GLU A 498 -3.65 3.10 -28.20
N ILE A 499 -4.91 2.67 -28.12
CA ILE A 499 -5.31 1.33 -27.67
C ILE A 499 -5.36 0.36 -28.86
N VAL A 500 -4.72 -0.79 -28.68
CA VAL A 500 -4.73 -1.89 -29.64
C VAL A 500 -5.27 -3.16 -28.96
N ALA A 501 -6.39 -3.68 -29.48
CA ALA A 501 -6.92 -4.97 -29.05
C ALA A 501 -6.12 -6.13 -29.65
N ASN A 502 -6.02 -7.25 -28.93
CA ASN A 502 -5.44 -8.47 -29.48
C ASN A 502 -6.48 -9.21 -30.35
N PRO A 503 -6.33 -9.24 -31.68
CA PRO A 503 -7.31 -9.88 -32.55
C PRO A 503 -7.38 -11.41 -32.34
N ALA A 504 -6.32 -12.03 -31.80
CA ALA A 504 -6.22 -13.49 -31.68
C ALA A 504 -6.99 -14.08 -30.48
N THR A 505 -7.37 -13.27 -29.49
CA THR A 505 -8.04 -13.79 -28.28
C THR A 505 -9.55 -13.87 -28.39
N GLY A 506 -10.15 -13.05 -29.27
CA GLY A 506 -11.59 -12.83 -29.27
C GLY A 506 -12.08 -12.52 -27.86
N ASN A 507 -13.20 -13.14 -27.45
CA ASN A 507 -13.81 -12.95 -26.13
C ASN A 507 -13.19 -13.80 -25.01
N THR A 508 -12.09 -14.51 -25.27
CA THR A 508 -11.55 -15.46 -24.30
C THR A 508 -10.78 -14.71 -23.21
N MET A 509 -11.21 -14.84 -21.95
CA MET A 509 -10.42 -14.33 -20.84
C MET A 509 -9.09 -15.08 -20.76
N GLN A 510 -7.98 -14.36 -20.84
CA GLN A 510 -6.70 -14.93 -20.46
C GLN A 510 -6.47 -14.66 -18.98
N ASN A 511 -6.11 -15.71 -18.27
CA ASN A 511 -5.46 -15.62 -16.99
C ASN A 511 -4.07 -16.22 -17.19
N GLY A 512 -3.06 -15.60 -16.61
CA GLY A 512 -1.67 -15.98 -16.80
C GLY A 512 -0.74 -15.07 -16.02
N PHE A 513 0.55 -15.37 -16.13
CA PHE A 513 1.59 -14.65 -15.42
C PHE A 513 2.50 -13.89 -16.40
N TRP A 514 2.66 -12.60 -16.17
CA TRP A 514 3.54 -11.73 -16.93
C TRP A 514 4.98 -11.81 -16.40
N TRP A 515 5.95 -11.96 -17.31
CA TRP A 515 7.37 -11.84 -17.02
C TRP A 515 8.04 -10.99 -18.08
N VAL A 516 8.88 -10.03 -17.67
CA VAL A 516 9.69 -9.26 -18.62
C VAL A 516 11.14 -9.71 -18.47
N ASP A 517 11.82 -10.12 -19.53
CA ASP A 517 13.21 -10.56 -19.43
C ASP A 517 14.22 -9.40 -19.47
N ALA A 518 15.51 -9.72 -19.32
CA ALA A 518 16.59 -8.72 -19.33
C ALA A 518 16.80 -8.04 -20.70
N ALA A 519 16.33 -8.66 -21.80
CA ALA A 519 16.36 -8.07 -23.14
C ALA A 519 15.15 -7.16 -23.42
N GLY A 520 14.15 -7.17 -22.53
CA GLY A 520 12.94 -6.36 -22.63
C GLY A 520 11.76 -7.10 -23.27
N ASP A 521 11.90 -8.38 -23.63
CA ASP A 521 10.78 -9.14 -24.18
C ASP A 521 9.76 -9.43 -23.08
N VAL A 522 8.48 -9.37 -23.44
CA VAL A 522 7.37 -9.67 -22.52
C VAL A 522 6.90 -11.10 -22.76
N TRP A 523 6.83 -11.89 -21.71
CA TRP A 523 6.38 -13.27 -21.69
C TRP A 523 5.08 -13.38 -20.92
N LEU A 524 4.08 -14.06 -21.49
CA LEU A 524 2.85 -14.43 -20.81
C LEU A 524 2.79 -15.96 -20.69
N GLY A 525 2.98 -16.46 -19.48
CA GLY A 525 2.68 -17.85 -19.14
C GLY A 525 1.18 -18.03 -18.98
N SER A 526 0.49 -18.40 -20.07
CA SER A 526 -0.96 -18.63 -20.02
C SER A 526 -1.28 -19.88 -19.20
N LEU A 527 -2.38 -19.87 -18.45
CA LEU A 527 -2.71 -21.00 -17.59
C LEU A 527 -2.79 -22.32 -18.35
N VAL A 528 -3.33 -22.37 -19.57
CA VAL A 528 -3.60 -23.64 -20.29
C VAL A 528 -3.18 -23.67 -21.76
N SER A 529 -2.75 -22.54 -22.32
CA SER A 529 -2.51 -22.40 -23.78
C SER A 529 -1.02 -22.35 -24.17
N GLY A 530 -0.12 -22.57 -23.21
CA GLY A 530 1.33 -22.46 -23.41
C GLY A 530 1.87 -21.08 -23.04
N ILE A 531 2.96 -20.66 -23.68
CA ILE A 531 3.68 -19.43 -23.34
C ILE A 531 3.74 -18.53 -24.57
N ARG A 532 3.35 -17.27 -24.43
CA ARG A 532 3.48 -16.25 -25.48
C ARG A 532 4.66 -15.34 -25.19
N ARG A 533 5.44 -15.00 -26.22
CA ARG A 533 6.46 -13.95 -26.19
C ARG A 533 6.02 -12.80 -27.08
N LEU A 534 6.10 -11.58 -26.58
CA LEU A 534 6.06 -10.33 -27.33
C LEU A 534 7.49 -9.77 -27.39
N PRO A 535 8.16 -9.89 -28.54
CA PRO A 535 9.51 -9.36 -28.70
C PRO A 535 9.55 -7.85 -28.50
N PHE A 536 10.57 -7.35 -27.81
CA PHE A 536 10.90 -5.94 -27.77
C PHE A 536 11.41 -5.48 -29.13
N GLN A 537 10.77 -4.46 -29.72
CA GLN A 537 11.07 -3.98 -31.07
C GLN A 537 11.89 -2.68 -31.10
N GLY A 538 12.41 -2.26 -29.96
CA GLY A 538 13.10 -0.98 -29.80
C GLY A 538 12.23 0.08 -29.13
N PHE A 539 12.70 1.32 -29.16
CA PHE A 539 12.03 2.47 -28.58
C PHE A 539 11.48 3.37 -29.67
N ASP A 540 10.33 4.00 -29.42
CA ASP A 540 9.86 5.10 -30.25
C ASP A 540 10.59 6.42 -29.96
N ALA A 541 10.16 7.49 -30.63
CA ALA A 541 10.76 8.82 -30.49
C ALA A 541 10.64 9.41 -29.07
N HIS A 542 9.69 8.94 -28.26
CA HIS A 542 9.47 9.39 -26.88
C HIS A 542 10.20 8.50 -25.86
N GLY A 543 10.82 7.40 -26.32
CA GLY A 543 11.51 6.45 -25.48
C GLY A 543 10.60 5.39 -24.87
N ASN A 544 9.38 5.23 -25.38
CA ASN A 544 8.46 4.17 -24.96
C ASN A 544 8.82 2.87 -25.69
N PRO A 545 8.80 1.71 -24.99
CA PRO A 545 9.10 0.43 -25.62
C PRO A 545 8.00 0.03 -26.61
N ILE A 546 8.40 -0.55 -27.74
CA ILE A 546 7.48 -0.98 -28.79
C ILE A 546 7.23 -2.48 -28.68
N TYR A 547 5.95 -2.84 -28.55
CA TYR A 547 5.43 -4.21 -28.62
C TYR A 547 4.28 -4.25 -29.63
N ASP A 548 4.14 -5.38 -30.32
CA ASP A 548 3.08 -5.60 -31.31
C ASP A 548 2.59 -7.04 -31.27
N TYR A 549 1.27 -7.23 -31.20
CA TYR A 549 0.63 -8.54 -31.26
C TYR A 549 0.94 -9.30 -32.55
N ALA A 550 1.15 -8.62 -33.69
CA ALA A 550 1.50 -9.29 -34.94
C ALA A 550 2.88 -9.97 -34.90
N SER A 551 3.75 -9.54 -33.99
CA SER A 551 5.08 -10.14 -33.76
C SER A 551 5.11 -11.22 -32.68
N ALA A 552 3.95 -11.50 -32.06
CA ALA A 552 3.87 -12.45 -30.97
C ALA A 552 4.29 -13.86 -31.41
N GLN A 553 5.07 -14.52 -30.57
CA GLN A 553 5.51 -15.90 -30.78
C GLN A 553 4.82 -16.80 -29.75
N MET A 554 4.19 -17.88 -30.21
CA MET A 554 3.56 -18.87 -29.34
C MET A 554 4.44 -20.10 -29.19
N PHE A 555 4.67 -20.49 -27.95
CA PHE A 555 5.31 -21.74 -27.58
C PHE A 555 4.25 -22.67 -26.99
N ALA A 556 4.26 -23.93 -27.42
CA ALA A 556 3.35 -24.94 -26.90
C ALA A 556 3.52 -25.14 -25.40
N MET A 557 2.49 -25.69 -24.74
CA MET A 557 2.56 -26.09 -23.34
C MET A 557 3.76 -27.03 -23.11
N PRO A 558 4.77 -26.64 -22.30
CA PRO A 558 5.96 -27.45 -22.13
C PRO A 558 5.64 -28.66 -21.24
N ALA A 559 5.96 -29.87 -21.70
CA ALA A 559 5.84 -31.08 -20.88
C ALA A 559 6.74 -30.97 -19.64
N PRO A 560 6.31 -31.36 -18.43
CA PRO A 560 5.12 -32.17 -18.13
C PRO A 560 3.86 -31.36 -17.75
N PHE A 561 3.85 -30.05 -17.96
CA PHE A 561 2.76 -29.21 -17.48
C PHE A 561 1.48 -29.40 -18.31
N ASN A 562 0.35 -29.31 -17.61
CA ASN A 562 -0.96 -29.06 -18.22
C ASN A 562 -1.59 -27.76 -17.70
N ARG A 563 -0.97 -27.12 -16.70
CA ARG A 563 -1.31 -25.78 -16.26
C ARG A 563 -0.07 -25.02 -15.78
N ILE A 564 0.20 -23.84 -16.35
CA ILE A 564 1.28 -22.95 -15.91
C ILE A 564 0.74 -21.99 -14.85
N ALA A 565 1.57 -21.62 -13.89
CA ALA A 565 1.26 -20.57 -12.92
C ALA A 565 2.32 -19.46 -12.89
N ARG A 566 3.60 -19.77 -13.14
CA ARG A 566 4.70 -18.79 -13.21
C ARG A 566 5.68 -19.14 -14.32
N VAL A 567 6.30 -18.11 -14.89
CA VAL A 567 7.38 -18.24 -15.87
C VAL A 567 8.51 -17.26 -15.57
N SER A 568 9.74 -17.64 -15.89
CA SER A 568 10.89 -16.74 -15.88
C SER A 568 11.87 -17.16 -16.97
N TYR A 569 12.06 -16.29 -17.96
CA TYR A 569 13.01 -16.52 -19.04
C TYR A 569 14.33 -15.78 -18.81
N GLN A 570 15.44 -16.48 -19.03
CA GLN A 570 16.81 -16.01 -18.86
C GLN A 570 17.51 -15.97 -20.22
N PRO A 571 17.71 -14.78 -20.83
CA PRO A 571 18.21 -14.66 -22.20
C PRO A 571 19.65 -15.11 -22.36
N ASP A 572 20.51 -14.91 -21.35
CA ASP A 572 21.94 -15.23 -21.41
C ASP A 572 22.22 -16.74 -21.51
N SER A 573 21.34 -17.56 -20.96
CA SER A 573 21.44 -19.02 -20.99
C SER A 573 20.43 -19.69 -21.92
N ASP A 574 19.59 -18.92 -22.62
CA ASP A 574 18.42 -19.40 -23.38
C ASP A 574 17.58 -20.41 -22.57
N ALA A 575 17.33 -20.08 -21.30
CA ALA A 575 16.66 -20.97 -20.36
C ALA A 575 15.31 -20.42 -19.90
N MET A 576 14.29 -21.27 -19.94
CA MET A 576 12.97 -20.97 -19.39
C MET A 576 12.73 -21.76 -18.11
N TYR A 577 12.33 -21.07 -17.05
CA TYR A 577 11.86 -21.67 -15.83
C TYR A 577 10.34 -21.58 -15.79
N VAL A 578 9.67 -22.69 -15.51
CA VAL A 578 8.21 -22.78 -15.47
C VAL A 578 7.79 -23.43 -14.16
N ALA A 579 6.87 -22.80 -13.44
CA ALA A 579 6.19 -23.43 -12.32
C ALA A 579 4.70 -23.64 -12.63
N GLY A 580 4.14 -24.75 -12.17
CA GLY A 580 2.75 -25.08 -12.43
C GLY A 580 2.33 -26.47 -11.95
N PHE A 581 1.31 -27.01 -12.61
CA PHE A 581 0.68 -28.29 -12.31
C PHE A 581 0.83 -29.28 -13.46
N THR A 582 0.80 -30.55 -13.11
CA THR A 582 0.94 -31.67 -14.06
C THR A 582 -0.23 -32.63 -13.87
N PRO A 583 -0.50 -33.56 -14.81
CA PRO A 583 -1.50 -34.60 -14.58
C PRO A 583 -1.25 -35.43 -13.31
N ALA A 584 0.01 -35.64 -12.92
CA ALA A 584 0.38 -36.40 -11.72
C ALA A 584 0.25 -35.58 -10.42
N LEU A 585 0.40 -34.25 -10.52
CA LEU A 585 0.29 -33.30 -9.40
C LEU A 585 -0.70 -32.21 -9.82
N PRO A 586 -2.01 -32.51 -9.79
CA PRO A 586 -3.04 -31.72 -10.46
C PRO A 586 -3.31 -30.38 -9.77
N TYR A 587 -3.94 -29.48 -10.51
CA TYR A 587 -4.43 -28.18 -10.03
C TYR A 587 -5.45 -28.35 -8.91
N ASP A 588 -5.30 -27.53 -7.88
CA ASP A 588 -6.27 -27.42 -6.78
C ASP A 588 -6.95 -26.04 -6.85
N PRO A 589 -8.26 -25.97 -7.15
CA PRO A 589 -8.97 -24.70 -7.23
C PRO A 589 -9.11 -23.97 -5.89
N ALA A 590 -8.93 -24.65 -4.74
CA ALA A 590 -8.93 -23.99 -3.43
C ALA A 590 -7.66 -23.18 -3.18
N HIS A 591 -6.57 -23.52 -3.89
CA HIS A 591 -5.22 -22.98 -3.75
C HIS A 591 -4.79 -22.38 -5.09
N TRP A 592 -5.51 -21.33 -5.50
CA TRP A 592 -5.41 -20.73 -6.82
C TRP A 592 -4.24 -19.74 -6.96
N LYS A 593 -3.68 -19.26 -5.84
CA LYS A 593 -2.62 -18.24 -5.79
C LYS A 593 -1.23 -18.85 -5.97
N GLU A 594 -1.06 -20.09 -5.55
CA GLU A 594 0.17 -20.85 -5.55
C GLU A 594 0.80 -20.98 -6.95
N GLN A 595 2.14 -21.01 -7.00
CA GLN A 595 2.88 -21.21 -8.25
C GLN A 595 2.81 -22.65 -8.79
N GLY A 596 2.03 -23.51 -8.17
CA GLY A 596 1.93 -24.92 -8.50
C GLY A 596 2.89 -25.81 -7.72
N ARG A 597 2.93 -27.08 -8.13
CA ARG A 597 3.57 -28.19 -7.40
C ARG A 597 4.87 -28.67 -8.04
N VAL A 598 5.19 -28.15 -9.22
CA VAL A 598 6.39 -28.49 -9.98
C VAL A 598 7.04 -27.23 -10.50
N LEU A 599 8.35 -27.11 -10.33
CA LEU A 599 9.21 -26.11 -10.99
C LEU A 599 10.16 -26.85 -11.92
N ALA A 600 10.25 -26.44 -13.19
CA ALA A 600 11.14 -27.05 -14.17
C ALA A 600 11.98 -26.00 -14.89
N ARG A 601 13.18 -26.43 -15.31
CA ARG A 601 14.07 -25.65 -16.19
C ARG A 601 14.12 -26.33 -17.56
N TYR A 602 14.01 -25.52 -18.60
CA TYR A 602 14.19 -25.90 -19.98
C TYR A 602 15.34 -25.11 -20.59
N ASP A 603 16.25 -25.78 -21.27
CA ASP A 603 17.34 -25.15 -22.02
C ASP A 603 16.98 -25.09 -23.52
N ASN A 604 17.69 -24.24 -24.27
CA ASN A 604 17.51 -24.03 -25.71
C ASN A 604 16.08 -23.58 -26.08
N TRP A 605 15.45 -22.76 -25.22
CA TRP A 605 14.04 -22.43 -25.33
C TRP A 605 13.67 -21.76 -26.67
N ARG A 606 14.44 -20.77 -27.10
CA ARG A 606 14.15 -20.01 -28.33
C ARG A 606 14.27 -20.83 -29.62
N SER A 607 14.87 -22.02 -29.56
CA SER A 607 14.92 -22.94 -30.72
C SER A 607 13.53 -23.44 -31.15
N GLY A 608 12.53 -23.36 -30.27
CA GLY A 608 11.22 -23.99 -30.47
C GLY A 608 11.18 -25.48 -30.12
N ALA A 609 12.33 -26.08 -29.77
CA ALA A 609 12.47 -27.45 -29.30
C ALA A 609 13.16 -27.48 -27.93
N PRO A 610 12.51 -26.96 -26.86
CA PRO A 610 13.11 -26.85 -25.54
C PRO A 610 13.46 -28.22 -24.94
N GLU A 611 14.64 -28.33 -24.33
CA GLU A 611 15.09 -29.53 -23.63
C GLU A 611 14.78 -29.42 -22.13
N LEU A 612 13.95 -30.32 -21.60
CA LEU A 612 13.72 -30.40 -20.16
C LEU A 612 15.01 -30.83 -19.44
N ARG A 613 15.61 -29.91 -18.69
CA ARG A 613 16.85 -30.16 -17.96
C ARG A 613 16.61 -30.89 -16.63
N TYR A 614 15.67 -30.39 -15.85
CA TYR A 614 15.21 -31.00 -14.60
C TYR A 614 13.81 -30.50 -14.23
N ALA A 615 13.16 -31.23 -13.32
CA ALA A 615 11.93 -30.83 -12.66
C ALA A 615 12.01 -31.12 -11.16
N ILE A 616 11.61 -30.14 -10.34
CA ILE A 616 11.62 -30.14 -8.89
C ILE A 616 10.17 -30.27 -8.42
N THR A 617 9.89 -31.21 -7.51
CA THR A 617 8.62 -31.23 -6.78
C THR A 617 8.69 -30.23 -5.64
N LEU A 618 7.79 -29.26 -5.64
CA LEU A 618 7.74 -28.19 -4.65
C LEU A 618 6.98 -28.61 -3.38
N PRO A 619 7.28 -28.00 -2.22
CA PRO A 619 6.53 -28.22 -0.99
C PRO A 619 5.02 -28.07 -1.19
N TRP A 620 4.27 -29.07 -0.72
CA TRP A 620 2.80 -29.08 -0.76
C TRP A 620 2.23 -29.93 0.38
N ASP A 621 1.94 -29.29 1.50
CA ASP A 621 1.30 -29.90 2.66
C ASP A 621 0.19 -29.01 3.21
N MET A 622 -1.04 -29.33 2.80
CA MET A 622 -2.26 -28.63 3.20
C MET A 622 -2.75 -29.01 4.60
N SER A 623 -2.15 -30.04 5.22
CA SER A 623 -2.51 -30.50 6.56
C SER A 623 -1.69 -29.86 7.67
N ALA A 624 -0.57 -29.20 7.31
CA ALA A 624 0.23 -28.41 8.23
C ALA A 624 -0.51 -27.14 8.69
N ASN A 625 -0.12 -26.64 9.87
CA ASN A 625 -0.63 -25.37 10.40
C ASN A 625 0.56 -24.45 10.81
N PRO A 626 0.82 -23.36 10.08
CA PRO A 626 0.16 -22.98 8.82
C PRO A 626 0.49 -23.96 7.68
N GLN A 627 -0.29 -23.90 6.59
CA GLN A 627 -0.08 -24.74 5.40
C GLN A 627 1.30 -24.50 4.78
N ARG A 628 1.89 -25.52 4.16
CA ARG A 628 3.17 -25.41 3.45
C ARG A 628 2.96 -25.51 1.95
N THR A 629 2.87 -24.36 1.29
CA THR A 629 2.78 -24.22 -0.16
C THR A 629 3.70 -23.09 -0.63
N THR A 630 4.04 -23.06 -1.92
CA THR A 630 4.91 -22.03 -2.52
C THR A 630 4.13 -21.11 -3.45
N VAL A 631 4.49 -19.83 -3.50
CA VAL A 631 3.75 -18.81 -4.24
C VAL A 631 4.52 -18.12 -5.37
N GLY A 632 5.84 -18.08 -5.28
CA GLY A 632 6.69 -17.42 -6.26
C GLY A 632 8.15 -17.90 -6.21
N PHE A 633 8.87 -17.66 -7.31
CA PHE A 633 10.29 -17.96 -7.41
C PHE A 633 11.06 -16.84 -8.11
N ALA A 634 12.34 -16.71 -7.78
CA ALA A 634 13.27 -15.81 -8.45
C ALA A 634 14.51 -16.59 -8.91
N VAL A 635 15.02 -16.27 -10.10
CA VAL A 635 16.24 -16.85 -10.65
C VAL A 635 17.32 -15.79 -10.68
N ALA A 636 18.48 -16.07 -10.10
CA ALA A 636 19.64 -15.19 -10.17
C ALA A 636 20.93 -16.04 -10.21
N GLY A 637 21.82 -15.73 -11.14
CA GLY A 637 23.11 -16.41 -11.27
C GLY A 637 22.97 -17.93 -11.30
N ASN A 638 23.58 -18.60 -10.33
CA ASN A 638 23.60 -20.06 -10.23
C ASN A 638 22.48 -20.65 -9.35
N TYR A 639 21.50 -19.85 -8.90
CA TYR A 639 20.49 -20.30 -7.94
C TYR A 639 19.06 -19.88 -8.30
N VAL A 640 18.11 -20.69 -7.83
CA VAL A 640 16.68 -20.39 -7.82
C VAL A 640 16.21 -20.32 -6.37
N PHE A 641 15.52 -19.23 -6.03
CA PHE A 641 14.96 -18.95 -4.71
C PHE A 641 13.45 -19.13 -4.78
N VAL A 642 12.88 -19.92 -3.88
CA VAL A 642 11.45 -20.24 -3.87
C VAL A 642 10.84 -19.85 -2.53
N ALA A 643 9.84 -18.96 -2.56
CA ALA A 643 9.14 -18.50 -1.37
C ALA A 643 7.95 -19.40 -1.02
N GLU A 644 7.89 -19.84 0.23
CA GLU A 644 6.68 -20.40 0.83
C GLU A 644 5.69 -19.28 1.17
N LEU A 645 4.39 -19.53 0.97
CA LEU A 645 3.33 -18.53 1.13
C LEU A 645 3.12 -18.18 2.62
N TYR A 646 2.97 -19.19 3.49
CA TYR A 646 2.53 -19.01 4.88
C TYR A 646 3.62 -19.17 5.96
N THR A 647 4.80 -19.71 5.65
CA THR A 647 5.84 -20.07 6.66
C THR A 647 7.08 -19.17 6.65
N ALA A 648 7.10 -18.13 5.80
CA ALA A 648 8.23 -17.21 5.58
C ALA A 648 9.55 -17.88 5.14
N LYS A 649 9.52 -19.17 4.80
CA LYS A 649 10.71 -19.94 4.40
C LYS A 649 11.03 -19.74 2.93
N ILE A 650 12.33 -19.64 2.62
CA ILE A 650 12.85 -19.55 1.26
C ILE A 650 13.73 -20.77 0.99
N ASP A 651 13.29 -21.66 0.11
CA ASP A 651 14.13 -22.76 -0.38
C ASP A 651 15.07 -22.26 -1.48
N VAL A 652 16.32 -22.73 -1.46
CA VAL A 652 17.34 -22.37 -2.44
C VAL A 652 17.80 -23.60 -3.19
N TYR A 653 17.69 -23.57 -4.52
CA TYR A 653 18.08 -24.66 -5.40
C TYR A 653 19.23 -24.23 -6.31
N ASP A 654 20.19 -25.11 -6.58
CA ASP A 654 21.18 -24.91 -7.63
C ASP A 654 20.48 -24.90 -9.00
N ALA A 655 20.60 -23.80 -9.73
CA ALA A 655 19.89 -23.58 -10.98
C ALA A 655 20.39 -24.45 -12.14
N ARG A 656 21.54 -25.12 -12.00
CA ARG A 656 22.15 -25.97 -13.05
C ARG A 656 21.68 -27.41 -12.93
N THR A 657 21.39 -27.84 -11.71
CA THR A 657 21.10 -29.23 -11.37
C THR A 657 19.71 -29.46 -10.79
N GLY A 658 19.05 -28.42 -10.27
CA GLY A 658 17.78 -28.51 -9.54
C GLY A 658 17.90 -29.12 -8.15
N VAL A 659 19.12 -29.31 -7.63
CA VAL A 659 19.36 -29.87 -6.30
C VAL A 659 19.17 -28.78 -5.24
N LEU A 660 18.49 -29.12 -4.14
CA LEU A 660 18.32 -28.22 -3.00
C LEU A 660 19.69 -27.93 -2.36
N ALA A 661 20.06 -26.65 -2.29
CA ALA A 661 21.27 -26.16 -1.64
C ALA A 661 21.06 -25.90 -0.15
N GLY A 662 19.87 -25.45 0.25
CA GLY A 662 19.52 -25.15 1.63
C GLY A 662 18.30 -24.24 1.71
N TYR A 663 18.09 -23.58 2.84
CA TYR A 663 16.99 -22.64 3.03
C TYR A 663 17.37 -21.42 3.89
N MET A 664 16.54 -20.38 3.82
CA MET A 664 16.60 -19.18 4.66
C MET A 664 15.25 -18.92 5.33
N THR A 665 15.26 -18.30 6.51
CA THR A 665 14.09 -17.87 7.29
C THR A 665 14.38 -16.51 7.93
N PRO A 666 13.37 -15.71 8.31
CA PRO A 666 13.62 -14.39 8.90
C PRO A 666 14.51 -14.45 10.16
N GLY A 667 15.48 -13.55 10.25
CA GLY A 667 16.38 -13.43 11.41
C GLY A 667 15.80 -12.64 12.58
N ALA A 668 16.57 -12.50 13.66
CA ALA A 668 16.14 -11.83 14.90
C ALA A 668 15.83 -10.33 14.71
N ASP A 669 16.57 -9.63 13.86
CA ASP A 669 16.35 -8.20 13.58
C ASP A 669 14.96 -7.90 13.00
N VAL A 670 14.34 -8.93 12.39
CA VAL A 670 12.98 -8.87 11.86
C VAL A 670 11.95 -9.68 12.67
N GLY A 671 12.32 -10.05 13.90
CA GLY A 671 11.44 -10.75 14.83
C GLY A 671 11.26 -12.25 14.56
N GLY A 672 12.11 -12.85 13.72
CA GLY A 672 12.02 -14.27 13.38
C GLY A 672 10.76 -14.66 12.60
N THR A 673 10.06 -13.69 12.01
CA THR A 673 8.80 -13.90 11.29
C THR A 673 8.66 -12.93 10.11
N SER A 674 7.76 -13.27 9.18
CA SER A 674 7.24 -12.38 8.14
C SER A 674 5.72 -12.37 8.19
N GLY A 675 5.08 -11.51 7.39
CA GLY A 675 3.74 -11.72 6.88
C GLY A 675 3.67 -12.84 5.85
N TRP A 676 2.53 -12.96 5.17
CA TRP A 676 2.40 -13.81 4.00
C TRP A 676 3.11 -13.17 2.81
N VAL A 677 3.45 -14.02 1.84
CA VAL A 677 3.79 -13.58 0.49
C VAL A 677 2.48 -13.64 -0.30
N ASP A 678 1.72 -12.55 -0.29
CA ASP A 678 0.33 -12.48 -0.72
C ASP A 678 0.16 -12.10 -2.20
N VAL A 679 1.26 -11.85 -2.92
CA VAL A 679 1.26 -11.50 -4.35
C VAL A 679 1.91 -12.56 -5.26
N TYR A 680 1.63 -12.50 -6.57
CA TYR A 680 2.13 -13.49 -7.53
C TYR A 680 3.66 -13.41 -7.77
N LEU A 681 4.24 -12.20 -7.71
CA LEU A 681 5.66 -11.89 -7.82
C LEU A 681 6.20 -11.30 -6.50
N GLY A 682 5.96 -12.00 -5.40
CA GLY A 682 6.38 -11.55 -4.06
C GLY A 682 7.85 -11.81 -3.70
N ILE A 683 8.66 -12.27 -4.66
CA ILE A 683 10.09 -12.54 -4.47
C ILE A 683 10.91 -12.09 -5.69
N SER A 684 12.06 -11.47 -5.43
CA SER A 684 13.09 -11.21 -6.43
C SER A 684 14.48 -11.51 -5.87
N ALA A 685 15.45 -11.72 -6.75
CA ALA A 685 16.82 -11.99 -6.38
C ALA A 685 17.79 -11.31 -7.35
N PHE A 686 18.94 -10.87 -6.83
CA PHE A 686 20.02 -10.28 -7.61
C PHE A 686 21.37 -10.77 -7.09
N GLN A 687 22.25 -11.17 -8.00
CA GLN A 687 23.64 -11.50 -7.66
C GLN A 687 24.50 -10.24 -7.81
N ARG A 688 25.04 -9.74 -6.71
CA ARG A 688 25.98 -8.62 -6.72
C ARG A 688 27.31 -9.03 -7.37
N PRO A 689 28.11 -8.06 -7.89
CA PRO A 689 29.44 -8.35 -8.43
C PRO A 689 30.41 -9.03 -7.46
N THR A 690 30.16 -8.93 -6.15
CA THR A 690 30.93 -9.59 -5.09
C THR A 690 30.63 -11.09 -4.95
N GLY A 691 29.64 -11.61 -5.67
CA GLY A 691 29.13 -12.99 -5.53
C GLY A 691 28.03 -13.14 -4.47
N GLU A 692 27.75 -12.09 -3.68
CA GLU A 692 26.67 -12.06 -2.70
C GLU A 692 25.31 -11.95 -3.41
N TYR A 693 24.35 -12.79 -3.00
CA TYR A 693 22.98 -12.74 -3.43
C TYR A 693 22.16 -11.88 -2.47
N VAL A 694 21.39 -10.95 -3.03
CA VAL A 694 20.36 -10.18 -2.32
C VAL A 694 19.00 -10.70 -2.77
N VAL A 695 18.21 -11.20 -1.82
CA VAL A 695 16.85 -11.71 -2.08
C VAL A 695 15.86 -10.81 -1.35
N LEU A 696 14.91 -10.25 -2.09
CA LEU A 696 13.86 -9.39 -1.56
C LEU A 696 12.55 -10.17 -1.55
N VAL A 697 11.86 -10.15 -0.42
CA VAL A 697 10.59 -10.85 -0.23
C VAL A 697 9.58 -9.92 0.40
N GLU A 698 8.36 -9.98 -0.10
CA GLU A 698 7.20 -9.30 0.50
C GLU A 698 7.03 -9.63 1.99
N ASP A 699 6.67 -8.62 2.78
CA ASP A 699 6.06 -8.77 4.10
C ASP A 699 4.78 -7.92 4.12
N ASP A 700 3.66 -8.56 3.77
CA ASP A 700 2.34 -7.91 3.70
C ASP A 700 1.87 -7.39 5.07
N ALA A 701 2.40 -7.97 6.15
CA ALA A 701 1.92 -7.78 7.50
C ALA A 701 2.41 -6.48 8.15
N ARG A 702 3.63 -6.01 7.82
CA ARG A 702 4.34 -4.96 8.61
C ARG A 702 4.93 -3.84 7.77
N ALA A 703 4.34 -3.60 6.61
CA ALA A 703 4.64 -2.48 5.73
C ALA A 703 6.11 -2.34 5.32
N LYS A 704 6.75 -3.47 4.97
CA LYS A 704 8.17 -3.54 4.61
C LYS A 704 8.44 -4.66 3.61
N LEU A 705 9.66 -4.71 3.09
CA LEU A 705 10.25 -5.88 2.44
C LEU A 705 11.24 -6.53 3.40
N LEU A 706 11.31 -7.86 3.39
CA LEU A 706 12.45 -8.58 3.93
C LEU A 706 13.59 -8.62 2.91
N MET A 707 14.82 -8.43 3.39
CA MET A 707 16.03 -8.51 2.60
C MET A 707 16.95 -9.58 3.18
N TYR A 708 17.24 -10.62 2.40
CA TYR A 708 18.21 -11.65 2.75
C TYR A 708 19.49 -11.42 1.96
N ARG A 709 20.64 -11.59 2.63
CA ARG A 709 21.96 -11.50 2.01
C ARG A 709 22.71 -12.78 2.27
N TRP A 710 23.11 -13.45 1.19
CA TRP A 710 23.70 -14.78 1.24
C TRP A 710 24.88 -14.89 0.28
N THR A 711 26.00 -15.45 0.75
CA THR A 711 27.13 -15.83 -0.11
C THR A 711 27.30 -17.34 -0.02
N PRO A 712 27.13 -18.09 -1.12
CA PRO A 712 27.24 -19.54 -1.16
C PRO A 712 28.60 -20.11 -0.77
#